data_AF-A0AAE0H7M9-F1
#
_entry.id   AF-A0AAE0H7M9-F1
#
_cell.length_a   1.000
_cell.length_b   1.000
_cell.length_c   1.000
_cell.angle_alpha   90.00
_cell.angle_beta   90.00
_cell.angle_gamma   90.00
#
_symmetry.space_group_name_H-M   'P 1'
#
loop_
_entity.id
_entity.type
_entity.pdbx_description
1 polymer ?
#
loop_
_entity_poly.entity_id
_entity_poly.type
_entity_poly.pdbx_seq_one_letter_code
_entity_poly.pdbx_strand_id
1 'polypeptide(L)'
;MSPKTLDLDLSRFPKLSREQAGHVRHFWNISTSIDGEWPHMGTQDPDQAFLDAYRYQLATMAYGAGVAHYHRLPAMRSLFQPLIRNLIRKMLRREVWSYWYLTSQSGNRLDPGLEKLRQPWADPVVRENIMYSGHLLMMTSLYAMLFDDDEFERPGSLTFEWDPLFWGMGPESFSYDNRSLQGAILKEMERGGWAGVANAFMNTWNSEFVRDSYDKQALGFITNIDGHIELHHPAIGATIRQLVREEQADPSSAETLQRARDKYLANRSAGFKYMQPLFGYVVEWLSELGKSKELGALLSHADAHFSPTWDRGGLYYPRQDQVTDESCCWKFVDPFTGNAAIGYARLNVEDGQKKMWDKPWTRGSLAKYPWVDDLDLSQGVDCLRGCWVEEEQAMVISLRAWDGVDHKLDFSVKNLPAGHWGVYENGLLLCEHQITKGDAVEVSTMVCRDREIDVVVVKLSQLLGVSAQLEVYYLSVLFFARESLRVAIQRQDSSKLAAKDNKDGDSRDNRVTNASVQAVVNLGYLAIALGIPLAFLFGWLYLGSLSTSTLSSAPNLVVSLYIYALAAVVELVSEPAFVVMQNRLQFGTRATAESTATFLRCVVTLGSAVWGANRDLGVLPFALGQLSYGLGLLAVYTWHGSGLAKREGFSLLPRRITALPTKAAQQQKLDEPEFMLSYFYRPTLQLASSMMAQSLVKHILTQGDTFLVSILSTPTAQGVYALANNYGSLLARLVFQPIEESSRSYFSRLLAPSTPPPTTPKPPGKQTQPSPDAASPAHAALQALQSLLRAYLLLSLAITALGPAASPPLLALVAGPRWAGSGAADCLAAYMWYVPLLAVNGVAEAFVASVASEAEVHRQSAWMGAFSVVFGVAGFVFLRVLGWGAVGLVVANGINMACRIVWCVGFIKGYFGRTGLRFEVLGVMPSPGAMLAAAVTSQVVKRVVASGASPGGAREAVVELVKVAVVAVPFVIAVAVSERRFLHGAFQAVRGHRQSSS
;
A
#
# COMPACT_ATOMS: atom_id res chain seq x y z
N MET A 1 -2.93 -6.61 22.69
CA MET A 1 -3.09 -5.24 23.23
C MET A 1 -2.21 -4.35 22.37
N SER A 2 -2.28 -3.03 22.49
CA SER A 2 -1.32 -2.16 21.75
C SER A 2 0.00 -2.09 22.49
N PRO A 3 1.13 -1.90 21.77
CA PRO A 3 2.41 -1.71 22.43
C PRO A 3 2.37 -0.43 23.26
N LYS A 4 2.92 -0.48 24.48
CA LYS A 4 2.99 0.66 25.40
C LYS A 4 3.89 1.78 24.90
N THR A 5 4.84 1.45 24.01
CA THR A 5 5.82 2.37 23.43
C THR A 5 5.84 2.24 21.92
N LEU A 6 5.98 3.36 21.21
CA LEU A 6 6.14 3.45 19.76
C LEU A 6 7.57 3.88 19.43
N ASP A 7 8.28 3.06 18.65
CA ASP A 7 9.65 3.30 18.22
C ASP A 7 9.69 3.73 16.75
N LEU A 8 9.03 4.87 16.47
CA LEU A 8 8.98 5.47 15.13
C LEU A 8 10.09 6.52 15.01
N ASP A 9 10.98 6.37 14.04
CA ASP A 9 12.03 7.36 13.77
C ASP A 9 11.43 8.63 13.15
N LEU A 10 11.11 9.59 14.01
CA LEU A 10 10.54 10.87 13.62
C LEU A 10 11.53 11.78 12.87
N SER A 11 12.84 11.49 12.91
CA SER A 11 13.86 12.33 12.23
C SER A 11 13.73 12.29 10.71
N ARG A 12 13.09 11.23 10.17
CA ARG A 12 12.79 11.07 8.74
C ARG A 12 11.79 12.10 8.22
N PHE A 13 11.01 12.73 9.09
CA PHE A 13 9.99 13.69 8.71
C PHE A 13 10.47 15.11 9.04
N PRO A 14 10.63 15.99 8.02
CA PRO A 14 11.13 17.34 8.25
C PRO A 14 10.20 18.11 9.18
N LYS A 15 10.78 18.94 10.04
CA LYS A 15 10.11 19.78 11.02
C LYS A 15 10.46 21.24 10.72
N LEU A 16 9.52 22.16 10.90
CA LEU A 16 9.80 23.59 10.85
C LEU A 16 10.79 23.99 11.94
N SER A 17 11.72 24.89 11.62
CA SER A 17 12.54 25.56 12.62
C SER A 17 11.69 26.51 13.46
N ARG A 18 12.23 26.93 14.62
CA ARG A 18 11.57 27.92 15.48
C ARG A 18 11.28 29.21 14.71
N GLU A 19 12.24 29.69 13.93
CA GLU A 19 12.14 30.91 13.14
C GLU A 19 11.07 30.77 12.05
N GLN A 20 11.02 29.62 11.36
CA GLN A 20 9.98 29.35 10.34
C GLN A 20 8.57 29.36 10.97
N ALA A 21 8.40 28.69 12.12
CA ALA A 21 7.14 28.71 12.86
C ALA A 21 6.78 30.13 13.33
N GLY A 22 7.77 30.90 13.79
CA GLY A 22 7.62 32.30 14.17
C GLY A 22 7.12 33.19 13.03
N HIS A 23 7.59 32.99 11.80
CA HIS A 23 7.06 33.75 10.64
C HIS A 23 5.61 33.41 10.35
N VAL A 24 5.22 32.12 10.39
CA VAL A 24 3.82 31.72 10.22
C VAL A 24 2.94 32.29 11.33
N ARG A 25 3.43 32.32 12.57
CA ARG A 25 2.79 32.99 13.71
C ARG A 25 2.62 34.49 13.50
N HIS A 26 3.62 35.16 12.92
CA HIS A 26 3.52 36.59 12.59
C HIS A 26 2.41 36.85 11.58
N PHE A 27 2.31 36.02 10.54
CA PHE A 27 1.22 36.10 9.56
C PHE A 27 -0.15 35.95 10.24
N TRP A 28 -0.25 35.01 11.20
CA TRP A 28 -1.43 34.82 12.03
C TRP A 28 -1.77 36.05 12.86
N ASN A 29 -0.79 36.62 13.57
CA ASN A 29 -0.97 37.80 14.40
C ASN A 29 -1.49 39.00 13.60
N ILE A 30 -0.97 39.21 12.38
CA ILE A 30 -1.48 40.26 11.48
C ILE A 30 -2.89 39.92 11.00
N SER A 31 -3.12 38.69 10.50
CA SER A 31 -4.43 38.29 9.95
C SER A 31 -5.58 38.37 10.96
N THR A 32 -5.29 38.15 12.25
CA THR A 32 -6.26 38.16 13.35
C THR A 32 -6.35 39.48 14.11
N SER A 33 -5.55 40.49 13.72
CA SER A 33 -5.64 41.83 14.31
C SER A 33 -6.99 42.48 13.98
N ILE A 34 -7.45 43.37 14.85
CA ILE A 34 -8.74 44.07 14.70
C ILE A 34 -8.77 44.79 13.35
N ASP A 35 -9.92 44.76 12.67
CA ASP A 35 -10.07 45.46 11.40
C ASP A 35 -9.91 46.98 11.56
N GLY A 36 -9.09 47.58 10.68
CA GLY A 36 -8.66 48.97 10.79
C GLY A 36 -7.34 49.15 11.55
N GLU A 37 -6.89 48.14 12.31
CA GLU A 37 -5.54 48.10 12.88
C GLU A 37 -4.58 47.32 11.98
N TRP A 38 -3.40 47.91 11.75
CA TRP A 38 -2.37 47.37 10.85
C TRP A 38 -1.01 47.30 11.56
N PRO A 39 -0.88 46.47 12.61
CA PRO A 39 0.34 46.40 13.40
C PRO A 39 1.53 46.02 12.53
N HIS A 40 2.65 46.72 12.70
CA HIS A 40 3.91 46.51 11.99
C HIS A 40 3.88 46.71 10.46
N MET A 41 2.71 46.94 9.85
CA MET A 41 2.58 47.12 8.40
C MET A 41 2.80 48.57 7.93
N GLY A 42 2.98 49.50 8.88
CA GLY A 42 3.10 50.96 8.74
C GLY A 42 3.83 51.45 7.49
N THR A 43 3.02 51.74 6.46
CA THR A 43 3.46 52.06 5.10
C THR A 43 4.33 53.32 5.04
N GLN A 44 5.16 53.43 4.01
CA GLN A 44 5.89 54.66 3.72
C GLN A 44 4.97 55.80 3.24
N ASP A 45 3.80 55.44 2.68
CA ASP A 45 2.89 56.37 2.02
C ASP A 45 1.42 56.07 2.38
N PRO A 46 0.67 57.03 2.96
CA PRO A 46 -0.77 56.92 3.14
C PRO A 46 -1.52 56.66 1.83
N ASP A 47 -0.96 57.10 0.69
CA ASP A 47 -1.57 56.91 -0.63
C ASP A 47 -1.38 55.48 -1.18
N GLN A 48 -0.61 54.60 -0.51
CA GLN A 48 -0.41 53.19 -0.89
C GLN A 48 0.08 52.99 -2.34
N ALA A 49 0.69 54.00 -2.96
CA ALA A 49 1.03 54.00 -4.39
C ALA A 49 2.25 53.10 -4.75
N PHE A 50 3.02 52.65 -3.75
CA PHE A 50 4.29 51.94 -3.96
C PHE A 50 4.24 50.46 -3.52
N LEU A 51 5.37 49.75 -3.66
CA LEU A 51 5.46 48.28 -3.52
C LEU A 51 5.45 47.76 -2.08
N ASP A 52 5.53 48.64 -1.08
CA ASP A 52 5.43 48.33 0.35
C ASP A 52 3.99 48.42 0.89
N ALA A 53 3.02 48.72 0.02
CA ALA A 53 1.60 48.80 0.34
C ALA A 53 1.02 47.51 0.95
N TYR A 54 -0.08 47.62 1.69
CA TYR A 54 -0.73 46.51 2.39
C TYR A 54 -1.04 45.32 1.48
N ARG A 55 -1.45 45.58 0.23
CA ARG A 55 -1.80 44.55 -0.75
C ARG A 55 -0.68 43.54 -1.02
N TYR A 56 0.58 44.00 -1.08
CA TYR A 56 1.72 43.12 -1.34
C TYR A 56 2.11 42.31 -0.11
N GLN A 57 2.07 42.94 1.06
CA GLN A 57 2.30 42.27 2.33
C GLN A 57 1.27 41.14 2.55
N LEU A 58 -0.02 41.43 2.37
CA LEU A 58 -1.12 40.46 2.52
C LEU A 58 -1.02 39.32 1.51
N ALA A 59 -0.75 39.64 0.24
CA ALA A 59 -0.61 38.63 -0.81
C ALA A 59 0.56 37.69 -0.53
N THR A 60 1.74 38.23 -0.20
CA THR A 60 2.93 37.41 0.09
C THR A 60 2.77 36.59 1.36
N MET A 61 2.12 37.11 2.42
CA MET A 61 1.79 36.31 3.60
C MET A 61 0.87 35.13 3.24
N ALA A 62 -0.11 35.33 2.36
CA ALA A 62 -0.97 34.25 1.89
C ALA A 62 -0.20 33.23 1.05
N TYR A 63 0.76 33.67 0.23
CA TYR A 63 1.63 32.77 -0.54
C TYR A 63 2.55 31.96 0.38
N GLY A 64 3.15 32.59 1.39
CA GLY A 64 3.99 31.93 2.38
C GLY A 64 3.20 30.92 3.21
N ALA A 65 1.99 31.29 3.65
CA ALA A 65 1.07 30.38 4.31
C ALA A 65 0.70 29.18 3.42
N GLY A 66 0.44 29.41 2.13
CA GLY A 66 0.17 28.34 1.17
C GLY A 66 1.35 27.40 0.96
N VAL A 67 2.56 27.93 0.79
CA VAL A 67 3.80 27.14 0.67
C VAL A 67 4.05 26.33 1.95
N ALA A 68 3.86 26.93 3.13
CA ALA A 68 4.00 26.25 4.41
C ALA A 68 2.99 25.09 4.54
N HIS A 69 1.71 25.34 4.22
CA HIS A 69 0.68 24.31 4.27
C HIS A 69 0.99 23.17 3.29
N TYR A 70 1.21 23.48 2.02
CA TYR A 70 1.35 22.46 0.99
C TYR A 70 2.62 21.60 1.16
N HIS A 71 3.76 22.22 1.50
CA HIS A 71 5.06 21.54 1.47
C HIS A 71 5.58 21.10 2.84
N ARG A 72 5.20 21.80 3.92
CA ARG A 72 5.77 21.58 5.26
C ARG A 72 4.77 20.98 6.24
N LEU A 73 3.51 21.42 6.17
CA LEU A 73 2.44 21.05 7.10
C LEU A 73 1.15 20.62 6.36
N PRO A 74 1.21 19.60 5.49
CA PRO A 74 0.10 19.23 4.60
C PRO A 74 -1.14 18.72 5.33
N ALA A 75 -1.00 18.19 6.54
CA ALA A 75 -2.15 17.71 7.32
C ALA A 75 -2.82 18.80 8.17
N MET A 76 -2.21 19.99 8.29
CA MET A 76 -2.63 21.05 9.23
C MET A 76 -3.64 22.02 8.63
N ARG A 77 -4.73 21.48 8.07
CA ARG A 77 -5.75 22.26 7.37
C ARG A 77 -6.35 23.38 8.24
N SER A 78 -6.79 23.06 9.46
CA SER A 78 -7.48 24.01 10.34
C SER A 78 -6.59 25.15 10.86
N LEU A 79 -5.27 24.98 10.74
CA LEU A 79 -4.30 26.03 11.03
C LEU A 79 -4.28 27.09 9.91
N PHE A 80 -4.24 26.66 8.64
CA PHE A 80 -4.01 27.55 7.51
C PHE A 80 -5.28 28.09 6.85
N GLN A 81 -6.41 27.37 6.94
CA GLN A 81 -7.68 27.82 6.37
C GLN A 81 -8.15 29.17 6.95
N PRO A 82 -8.29 29.34 8.28
CA PRO A 82 -8.64 30.62 8.87
C PRO A 82 -7.58 31.71 8.61
N LEU A 83 -6.30 31.36 8.59
CA LEU A 83 -5.20 32.29 8.30
C LEU A 83 -5.37 32.95 6.92
N ILE A 84 -5.45 32.12 5.86
CA ILE A 84 -5.56 32.62 4.48
C ILE A 84 -6.90 33.32 4.26
N ARG A 85 -8.00 32.78 4.82
CA ARG A 85 -9.33 33.42 4.80
C ARG A 85 -9.28 34.84 5.37
N ASN A 86 -8.65 35.02 6.54
CA ASN A 86 -8.55 36.32 7.20
C ASN A 86 -7.66 37.30 6.41
N LEU A 87 -6.58 36.83 5.80
CA LEU A 87 -5.76 37.65 4.90
C LEU A 87 -6.55 38.13 3.68
N ILE A 88 -7.39 37.27 3.06
CA ILE A 88 -8.28 37.66 1.96
C ILE A 88 -9.32 38.68 2.43
N ARG A 89 -9.94 38.48 3.60
CA ARG A 89 -10.89 39.45 4.17
C ARG A 89 -10.22 40.82 4.40
N LYS A 90 -8.99 40.83 4.91
CA LYS A 90 -8.20 42.07 5.02
C LYS A 90 -7.85 42.67 3.66
N MET A 91 -7.61 41.86 2.63
CA MET A 91 -7.36 42.35 1.26
C MET A 91 -8.57 43.09 0.67
N LEU A 92 -9.81 42.72 1.05
CA LEU A 92 -11.06 43.34 0.60
C LEU A 92 -11.41 44.65 1.33
N ARG A 93 -10.69 44.97 2.41
CA ARG A 93 -10.91 46.19 3.19
C ARG A 93 -10.66 47.44 2.36
N ARG A 94 -11.52 48.45 2.51
CA ARG A 94 -11.42 49.73 1.79
C ARG A 94 -10.04 50.36 1.92
N GLU A 95 -9.44 50.28 3.10
CA GLU A 95 -8.10 50.78 3.40
C GLU A 95 -6.99 50.21 2.51
N VAL A 96 -7.21 49.04 1.89
CA VAL A 96 -6.22 48.36 1.03
C VAL A 96 -6.38 48.74 -0.44
N TRP A 97 -7.60 49.02 -0.91
CA TRP A 97 -7.89 49.23 -2.33
C TRP A 97 -8.36 50.65 -2.70
N SER A 98 -8.79 51.47 -1.74
CA SER A 98 -9.36 52.81 -2.00
C SER A 98 -8.38 53.79 -2.65
N TYR A 99 -7.07 53.54 -2.54
CA TYR A 99 -6.04 54.31 -3.24
C TYR A 99 -6.27 54.35 -4.75
N TRP A 100 -6.96 53.33 -5.29
CA TRP A 100 -7.21 53.19 -6.71
C TRP A 100 -7.98 54.37 -7.27
N TYR A 101 -8.95 54.91 -6.52
CA TYR A 101 -9.71 56.08 -6.97
C TYR A 101 -8.80 57.23 -7.37
N LEU A 102 -7.80 57.55 -6.55
CA LEU A 102 -6.85 58.62 -6.86
C LEU A 102 -5.88 58.21 -7.98
N THR A 103 -5.40 56.98 -7.96
CA THR A 103 -4.39 56.47 -8.90
C THR A 103 -4.94 56.30 -10.34
N SER A 104 -6.23 56.00 -10.47
CA SER A 104 -6.94 55.78 -11.74
C SER A 104 -6.95 57.01 -12.66
N GLN A 105 -6.68 58.20 -12.11
CA GLN A 105 -6.51 59.45 -12.86
C GLN A 105 -5.28 59.42 -13.78
N SER A 106 -4.31 58.54 -13.52
CA SER A 106 -3.03 58.42 -14.21
C SER A 106 -2.19 59.71 -14.11
N GLY A 107 -1.04 59.74 -14.79
CA GLY A 107 -0.17 60.90 -14.91
C GLY A 107 1.00 60.64 -15.84
N ASN A 108 1.74 61.70 -16.20
CA ASN A 108 2.76 61.66 -17.26
C ASN A 108 3.91 60.65 -17.03
N ARG A 109 4.09 60.16 -15.79
CA ARG A 109 5.06 59.09 -15.49
C ARG A 109 4.60 57.70 -15.96
N LEU A 110 3.31 57.44 -15.90
CA LEU A 110 2.70 56.17 -16.29
C LEU A 110 2.15 56.23 -17.72
N ASP A 111 1.69 57.42 -18.14
CA ASP A 111 1.13 57.67 -19.46
C ASP A 111 1.71 58.97 -20.05
N PRO A 112 2.90 58.92 -20.68
CA PRO A 112 3.62 60.11 -21.13
C PRO A 112 2.88 60.97 -22.16
N GLY A 113 1.89 60.40 -22.86
CA GLY A 113 1.05 61.11 -23.83
C GLY A 113 -0.17 61.80 -23.24
N LEU A 114 -0.34 61.76 -21.90
CA LEU A 114 -1.52 62.28 -21.23
C LEU A 114 -1.50 63.81 -21.13
N GLU A 115 -2.43 64.49 -21.79
CA GLU A 115 -2.54 65.97 -21.75
C GLU A 115 -3.35 66.49 -20.55
N LYS A 116 -4.27 65.67 -20.01
CA LYS A 116 -5.11 65.98 -18.84
C LYS A 116 -5.37 64.71 -18.02
N LEU A 117 -5.50 64.87 -16.70
CA LEU A 117 -5.86 63.77 -15.80
C LEU A 117 -7.19 63.12 -16.23
N ARG A 118 -7.25 61.79 -16.12
CA ARG A 118 -8.46 61.01 -16.43
C ARG A 118 -9.50 61.22 -15.34
N GLN A 119 -10.77 60.97 -15.66
CA GLN A 119 -11.81 60.91 -14.62
C GLN A 119 -11.54 59.68 -13.72
N PRO A 120 -11.52 59.86 -12.39
CA PRO A 120 -11.29 58.74 -11.47
C PRO A 120 -12.47 57.79 -11.42
N TRP A 121 -12.21 56.52 -11.10
CA TRP A 121 -13.24 55.52 -10.78
C TRP A 121 -12.86 54.70 -9.54
N ALA A 122 -13.86 54.31 -8.76
CA ALA A 122 -13.63 53.65 -7.47
C ALA A 122 -13.42 52.14 -7.58
N ASP A 123 -14.07 51.49 -8.55
CA ASP A 123 -14.01 50.04 -8.73
C ASP A 123 -12.55 49.57 -8.95
N PRO A 124 -11.97 48.80 -8.01
CA PRO A 124 -10.56 48.43 -8.04
C PRO A 124 -10.26 47.25 -8.96
N VAL A 125 -11.27 46.65 -9.61
CA VAL A 125 -11.14 45.42 -10.40
C VAL A 125 -11.49 45.63 -11.86
N VAL A 126 -12.51 46.43 -12.17
CA VAL A 126 -13.09 46.53 -13.52
C VAL A 126 -12.09 46.92 -14.61
N ARG A 127 -11.05 47.69 -14.28
CA ARG A 127 -10.10 48.23 -15.25
C ARG A 127 -8.72 48.47 -14.61
N GLU A 128 -7.67 48.11 -15.35
CA GLU A 128 -6.27 48.28 -14.94
C GLU A 128 -5.96 47.57 -13.60
N ASN A 129 -5.46 48.29 -12.59
CA ASN A 129 -5.13 47.83 -11.22
C ASN A 129 -4.63 46.38 -11.03
N ILE A 130 -3.88 45.84 -11.99
CA ILE A 130 -3.56 44.41 -12.05
C ILE A 130 -2.76 43.90 -10.84
N MET A 131 -1.98 44.78 -10.21
CA MET A 131 -1.25 44.45 -9.00
C MET A 131 -2.20 44.16 -7.83
N TYR A 132 -3.35 44.81 -7.75
CA TYR A 132 -4.34 44.48 -6.73
C TYR A 132 -5.18 43.27 -7.14
N SER A 133 -5.82 43.34 -8.31
CA SER A 133 -6.78 42.33 -8.76
C SER A 133 -6.12 40.96 -9.03
N GLY A 134 -4.90 40.95 -9.57
CA GLY A 134 -4.11 39.74 -9.80
C GLY A 134 -3.67 39.04 -8.51
N HIS A 135 -3.23 39.81 -7.50
CA HIS A 135 -2.92 39.25 -6.19
C HIS A 135 -4.17 38.67 -5.52
N LEU A 136 -5.30 39.39 -5.55
CA LEU A 136 -6.57 38.90 -5.01
C LEU A 136 -7.05 37.62 -5.72
N LEU A 137 -6.93 37.55 -7.04
CA LEU A 137 -7.27 36.35 -7.81
C LEU A 137 -6.40 35.16 -7.38
N MET A 138 -5.09 35.37 -7.22
CA MET A 138 -4.17 34.32 -6.80
C MET A 138 -4.50 33.83 -5.38
N MET A 139 -4.75 34.75 -4.44
CA MET A 139 -5.10 34.40 -3.05
C MET A 139 -6.37 33.56 -2.98
N THR A 140 -7.44 33.98 -3.68
CA THR A 140 -8.72 33.27 -3.69
C THR A 140 -8.64 31.92 -4.41
N SER A 141 -7.87 31.83 -5.50
CA SER A 141 -7.63 30.56 -6.21
C SER A 141 -6.80 29.59 -5.38
N LEU A 142 -5.80 30.09 -4.66
CA LEU A 142 -4.98 29.30 -3.73
C LEU A 142 -5.84 28.76 -2.58
N TYR A 143 -6.74 29.58 -2.02
CA TYR A 143 -7.67 29.17 -0.98
C TYR A 143 -8.58 28.02 -1.45
N ALA A 144 -9.20 28.15 -2.61
CA ALA A 144 -10.05 27.10 -3.17
C ALA A 144 -9.27 25.79 -3.39
N MET A 145 -8.05 25.87 -3.95
CA MET A 145 -7.20 24.71 -4.23
C MET A 145 -6.74 23.98 -2.97
N LEU A 146 -6.33 24.71 -1.93
CA LEU A 146 -5.79 24.11 -0.70
C LEU A 146 -6.87 23.48 0.19
N PHE A 147 -8.10 24.01 0.17
CA PHE A 147 -9.12 23.66 1.16
C PHE A 147 -10.37 22.98 0.59
N ASP A 148 -10.55 22.92 -0.74
CA ASP A 148 -11.82 22.51 -1.37
C ASP A 148 -13.02 23.26 -0.75
N ASP A 149 -12.86 24.57 -0.60
CA ASP A 149 -13.83 25.49 -0.03
C ASP A 149 -14.18 26.56 -1.07
N ASP A 150 -15.47 26.65 -1.41
CA ASP A 150 -16.00 27.52 -2.45
C ASP A 150 -16.41 28.91 -1.94
N GLU A 151 -16.05 29.29 -0.71
CA GLU A 151 -16.43 30.58 -0.08
C GLU A 151 -16.26 31.77 -1.04
N PHE A 152 -15.12 31.88 -1.73
CA PHE A 152 -14.80 32.97 -2.66
C PHE A 152 -15.20 32.70 -4.12
N GLU A 153 -15.75 31.53 -4.43
CA GLU A 153 -16.35 31.22 -5.73
C GLU A 153 -17.85 31.51 -5.77
N ARG A 154 -18.49 31.66 -4.61
CA ARG A 154 -19.92 31.99 -4.51
C ARG A 154 -20.19 33.40 -5.03
N PRO A 155 -21.33 33.63 -5.72
CA PRO A 155 -21.70 34.95 -6.23
C PRO A 155 -21.68 36.02 -5.12
N GLY A 156 -21.00 37.14 -5.38
CA GLY A 156 -20.90 38.29 -4.47
C GLY A 156 -20.00 38.10 -3.24
N SER A 157 -19.21 37.03 -3.22
CA SER A 157 -18.23 36.76 -2.15
C SER A 157 -17.10 37.78 -2.07
N LEU A 158 -16.83 38.51 -3.16
CA LEU A 158 -15.82 39.58 -3.24
C LEU A 158 -16.54 40.92 -3.46
N THR A 159 -17.00 41.54 -2.39
CA THR A 159 -17.74 42.81 -2.44
C THR A 159 -16.89 43.98 -1.94
N PHE A 160 -16.89 45.07 -2.70
CA PHE A 160 -16.14 46.30 -2.44
C PHE A 160 -17.11 47.45 -2.16
N GLU A 161 -17.11 47.92 -0.92
CA GLU A 161 -17.99 49.02 -0.48
C GLU A 161 -17.29 50.37 -0.58
N TRP A 162 -17.85 51.26 -1.40
CA TRP A 162 -17.37 52.61 -1.62
C TRP A 162 -18.38 53.64 -1.09
N ASP A 163 -18.11 54.14 0.12
CA ASP A 163 -18.95 55.13 0.80
C ASP A 163 -18.12 56.29 1.40
N PRO A 164 -17.60 57.21 0.56
CA PRO A 164 -16.93 58.42 1.03
C PRO A 164 -17.91 59.39 1.73
N LEU A 165 -17.53 59.88 2.92
CA LEU A 165 -18.43 60.67 3.78
C LEU A 165 -18.74 62.08 3.26
N PHE A 166 -17.78 62.73 2.58
CA PHE A 166 -17.85 64.18 2.28
C PHE A 166 -17.99 64.51 0.78
N TRP A 167 -18.03 63.50 -0.10
CA TRP A 167 -18.11 63.66 -1.55
C TRP A 167 -18.57 62.34 -2.20
N GLY A 168 -19.07 62.36 -3.43
CA GLY A 168 -19.62 61.16 -4.11
C GLY A 168 -21.14 61.24 -4.34
N MET A 169 -21.73 60.18 -4.88
CA MET A 169 -23.16 60.10 -5.24
C MET A 169 -23.98 59.22 -4.27
N GLY A 170 -23.42 58.90 -3.10
CA GLY A 170 -23.94 57.91 -2.15
C GLY A 170 -23.11 56.62 -2.14
N PRO A 171 -23.50 55.60 -1.35
CA PRO A 171 -22.81 54.32 -1.28
C PRO A 171 -22.86 53.57 -2.63
N GLU A 172 -21.70 53.13 -3.10
CA GLU A 172 -21.55 52.27 -4.28
C GLU A 172 -20.99 50.91 -3.84
N SER A 173 -21.50 49.82 -4.41
CA SER A 173 -21.04 48.46 -4.13
C SER A 173 -20.64 47.75 -5.42
N PHE A 174 -19.40 47.28 -5.49
CA PHE A 174 -18.88 46.50 -6.62
C PHE A 174 -18.75 45.04 -6.19
N SER A 175 -19.50 44.15 -6.83
CA SER A 175 -19.64 42.75 -6.41
C SER A 175 -19.04 41.80 -7.46
N TYR A 176 -18.13 40.96 -6.99
CA TYR A 176 -17.47 39.92 -7.77
C TYR A 176 -17.51 38.57 -7.04
N ASP A 177 -17.14 37.55 -7.77
CA ASP A 177 -16.72 36.23 -7.30
C ASP A 177 -15.39 35.88 -8.00
N ASN A 178 -14.73 34.80 -7.60
CA ASN A 178 -13.44 34.41 -8.19
C ASN A 178 -13.48 34.32 -9.73
N ARG A 179 -14.58 33.82 -10.31
CA ARG A 179 -14.71 33.62 -11.77
C ARG A 179 -14.94 34.93 -12.53
N SER A 180 -15.76 35.81 -12.00
CA SER A 180 -16.01 37.14 -12.58
C SER A 180 -14.81 38.06 -12.40
N LEU A 181 -14.05 37.94 -11.31
CA LEU A 181 -12.75 38.57 -11.13
C LEU A 181 -11.75 38.10 -12.21
N GLN A 182 -11.62 36.78 -12.40
CA GLN A 182 -10.79 36.22 -13.48
C GLN A 182 -11.23 36.73 -14.86
N GLY A 183 -12.54 36.76 -15.11
CA GLY A 183 -13.10 37.27 -16.36
C GLY A 183 -12.82 38.76 -16.59
N ALA A 184 -12.82 39.57 -15.54
CA ALA A 184 -12.45 41.00 -15.62
C ALA A 184 -10.96 41.16 -15.97
N ILE A 185 -10.08 40.40 -15.32
CA ILE A 185 -8.64 40.43 -15.59
C ILE A 185 -8.32 39.98 -17.02
N LEU A 186 -8.97 38.91 -17.51
CA LEU A 186 -8.77 38.43 -18.89
C LEU A 186 -9.17 39.49 -19.93
N LYS A 187 -10.33 40.14 -19.75
CA LYS A 187 -10.78 41.23 -20.63
C LYS A 187 -9.79 42.39 -20.64
N GLU A 188 -9.19 42.72 -19.50
CA GLU A 188 -8.18 43.78 -19.41
C GLU A 188 -6.85 43.38 -20.04
N MET A 189 -6.41 42.12 -19.89
CA MET A 189 -5.22 41.60 -20.59
C MET A 189 -5.40 41.61 -22.11
N GLU A 190 -6.58 41.23 -22.61
CA GLU A 190 -6.92 41.30 -24.03
C GLU A 190 -6.89 42.76 -24.54
N ARG A 191 -7.45 43.69 -23.76
CA ARG A 191 -7.44 45.13 -24.07
C ARG A 191 -6.02 45.71 -24.09
N GLY A 192 -5.14 45.23 -23.20
CA GLY A 192 -3.75 45.67 -23.05
C GLY A 192 -2.74 44.94 -23.95
N GLY A 193 -3.17 44.03 -24.82
CA GLY A 193 -2.26 43.28 -25.71
C GLY A 193 -1.33 42.31 -24.98
N TRP A 194 -1.77 41.74 -23.85
CA TRP A 194 -1.05 40.73 -23.05
C TRP A 194 0.26 41.20 -22.40
N ALA A 195 0.45 42.51 -22.19
CA ALA A 195 1.64 43.05 -21.53
C ALA A 195 1.59 42.90 -19.99
N GLY A 196 2.57 42.19 -19.41
CA GLY A 196 2.95 42.31 -17.99
C GLY A 196 2.96 41.01 -17.17
N VAL A 197 4.15 40.54 -16.76
CA VAL A 197 4.39 39.68 -15.58
C VAL A 197 5.82 39.94 -15.06
N ALA A 198 6.00 39.98 -13.74
CA ALA A 198 7.29 40.20 -13.07
C ALA A 198 8.06 38.89 -12.81
N ASN A 199 9.40 38.94 -12.92
CA ASN A 199 10.31 37.79 -12.91
C ASN A 199 10.23 36.85 -11.68
N ALA A 200 9.78 37.30 -10.51
CA ALA A 200 9.68 36.45 -9.31
C ALA A 200 8.56 35.40 -9.43
N PHE A 201 7.41 35.80 -9.98
CA PHE A 201 6.29 34.90 -10.29
C PHE A 201 6.46 34.21 -11.65
N MET A 202 7.38 34.70 -12.49
CA MET A 202 7.74 34.02 -13.73
C MET A 202 8.37 32.65 -13.47
N ASN A 203 9.00 32.37 -12.32
CA ASN A 203 9.52 31.02 -12.06
C ASN A 203 8.39 29.98 -12.04
N THR A 204 7.19 30.37 -11.60
CA THR A 204 5.99 29.53 -11.62
C THR A 204 5.57 29.16 -13.06
N TRP A 205 5.71 30.09 -14.00
CA TRP A 205 5.25 29.92 -15.39
C TRP A 205 6.35 29.46 -16.37
N ASN A 206 7.52 30.10 -16.34
CA ASN A 206 8.67 29.85 -17.21
C ASN A 206 9.97 29.80 -16.40
N SER A 207 10.16 28.70 -15.66
CA SER A 207 11.34 28.48 -14.80
C SER A 207 12.65 28.46 -15.58
N GLU A 208 12.63 27.98 -16.83
CA GLU A 208 13.81 27.92 -17.71
C GLU A 208 14.36 29.33 -17.97
N PHE A 209 13.49 30.26 -18.40
CA PHE A 209 13.88 31.65 -18.62
C PHE A 209 14.46 32.32 -17.36
N VAL A 210 13.86 32.07 -16.19
CA VAL A 210 14.32 32.66 -14.93
C VAL A 210 15.68 32.11 -14.53
N ARG A 211 15.90 30.80 -14.69
CA ARG A 211 17.18 30.13 -14.39
C ARG A 211 18.29 30.57 -15.35
N ASP A 212 18.01 30.63 -16.65
CA ASP A 212 18.95 31.11 -17.68
C ASP A 212 19.32 32.59 -17.52
N SER A 213 18.44 33.35 -16.89
CA SER A 213 18.67 34.77 -16.60
C SER A 213 19.36 35.03 -15.26
N TYR A 214 19.50 34.01 -14.39
CA TYR A 214 20.03 34.18 -13.03
C TYR A 214 21.39 34.87 -13.02
N ASP A 215 22.39 34.31 -13.70
CA ASP A 215 23.75 34.86 -13.65
C ASP A 215 23.82 36.28 -14.21
N LYS A 216 23.02 36.58 -15.25
CA LYS A 216 22.90 37.92 -15.85
C LYS A 216 22.23 38.92 -14.92
N GLN A 217 21.25 38.49 -14.13
CA GLN A 217 20.51 39.34 -13.19
C GLN A 217 21.25 39.50 -11.86
N ALA A 218 21.93 38.47 -11.37
CA ALA A 218 22.71 38.51 -10.14
C ALA A 218 24.01 39.31 -10.29
N LEU A 219 24.63 39.32 -11.48
CA LEU A 219 25.91 39.99 -11.74
C LEU A 219 25.95 41.41 -11.17
N GLY A 220 26.97 41.67 -10.35
CA GLY A 220 27.22 42.96 -9.69
C GLY A 220 26.32 43.27 -8.49
N PHE A 221 25.13 42.68 -8.40
CA PHE A 221 24.23 42.89 -7.25
C PHE A 221 24.46 41.88 -6.14
N ILE A 222 24.80 40.63 -6.47
CA ILE A 222 25.23 39.61 -5.52
C ILE A 222 26.69 39.27 -5.84
N THR A 223 27.57 39.38 -4.85
CA THR A 223 28.98 38.97 -4.99
C THR A 223 29.30 37.84 -4.03
N ASN A 224 30.26 37.00 -4.38
CA ASN A 224 30.82 35.98 -3.50
C ASN A 224 32.35 36.16 -3.48
N ILE A 225 32.86 36.85 -2.45
CA ILE A 225 34.29 37.17 -2.31
C ILE A 225 34.84 36.32 -1.17
N ASP A 226 35.76 35.40 -1.46
CA ASP A 226 36.37 34.48 -0.48
C ASP A 226 35.34 33.70 0.37
N GLY A 227 34.18 33.39 -0.20
CA GLY A 227 33.09 32.69 0.49
C GLY A 227 32.11 33.61 1.23
N HIS A 228 32.36 34.92 1.26
CA HIS A 228 31.43 35.92 1.80
C HIS A 228 30.46 36.38 0.71
N ILE A 229 29.18 36.07 0.90
CA ILE A 229 28.10 36.42 -0.03
C ILE A 229 27.36 37.65 0.49
N GLU A 230 27.26 38.69 -0.32
CA GLU A 230 26.64 39.97 0.03
C GLU A 230 25.71 40.48 -1.09
N LEU A 231 24.59 41.10 -0.70
CA LEU A 231 23.68 41.82 -1.59
C LEU A 231 23.99 43.32 -1.53
N HIS A 232 24.22 43.92 -2.69
CA HIS A 232 24.67 45.31 -2.81
C HIS A 232 23.55 46.28 -3.18
N HIS A 233 23.73 47.55 -2.79
CA HIS A 233 22.86 48.63 -3.23
C HIS A 233 22.82 48.75 -4.77
N PRO A 234 21.66 49.04 -5.42
CA PRO A 234 21.57 49.15 -6.87
C PRO A 234 22.63 50.03 -7.54
N ALA A 235 22.99 51.15 -6.91
CA ALA A 235 24.05 52.03 -7.41
C ALA A 235 25.44 51.39 -7.36
N ILE A 236 25.73 50.59 -6.32
CA ILE A 236 26.98 49.83 -6.19
C ILE A 236 27.00 48.73 -7.24
N GLY A 237 25.93 47.93 -7.34
CA GLY A 237 25.88 46.84 -8.31
C GLY A 237 25.87 47.29 -9.76
N ALA A 238 25.22 48.42 -10.07
CA ALA A 238 25.30 49.05 -11.39
C ALA A 238 26.74 49.52 -11.71
N THR A 239 27.46 50.04 -10.71
CA THR A 239 28.87 50.42 -10.86
C THR A 239 29.74 49.20 -11.10
N ILE A 240 29.55 48.10 -10.35
CA ILE A 240 30.28 46.84 -10.59
C ILE A 240 30.01 46.36 -12.04
N ARG A 241 28.75 46.36 -12.49
CA ARG A 241 28.42 46.01 -13.88
C ARG A 241 29.10 46.91 -14.92
N GLN A 242 29.20 48.20 -14.62
CA GLN A 242 29.90 49.15 -15.48
C GLN A 242 31.39 48.78 -15.58
N LEU A 243 32.07 48.57 -14.44
CA LEU A 243 33.48 48.19 -14.38
C LEU A 243 33.77 46.87 -15.10
N VAL A 244 32.91 45.87 -14.92
CA VAL A 244 33.01 44.58 -15.62
C VAL A 244 32.88 44.75 -17.14
N ARG A 245 31.98 45.63 -17.59
CA ARG A 245 31.72 45.84 -19.02
C ARG A 245 32.81 46.68 -19.69
N GLU A 246 33.24 47.76 -19.05
CA GLU A 246 34.16 48.75 -19.63
C GLU A 246 35.62 48.37 -19.42
N GLU A 247 35.95 47.75 -18.29
CA GLU A 247 37.33 47.49 -17.87
C GLU A 247 37.67 46.00 -17.74
N GLN A 248 36.70 45.10 -18.00
CA GLN A 248 36.85 43.65 -17.76
C GLN A 248 37.27 43.29 -16.33
N ALA A 249 36.89 44.13 -15.36
CA ALA A 249 37.16 43.89 -13.94
C ALA A 249 36.45 42.61 -13.45
N ASP A 250 37.06 41.90 -12.50
CA ASP A 250 36.44 40.72 -11.88
C ASP A 250 35.30 41.16 -10.93
N PRO A 251 34.03 40.80 -11.22
CA PRO A 251 32.89 41.20 -10.39
C PRO A 251 32.93 40.67 -8.96
N SER A 252 33.74 39.64 -8.67
CA SER A 252 33.87 39.03 -7.33
C SER A 252 35.21 39.35 -6.67
N SER A 253 35.92 40.38 -7.14
CA SER A 253 37.16 40.86 -6.51
C SER A 253 36.89 41.95 -5.46
N ALA A 254 37.63 41.91 -4.35
CA ALA A 254 37.55 42.92 -3.30
C ALA A 254 37.87 44.34 -3.81
N GLU A 255 38.81 44.45 -4.77
CA GLU A 255 39.18 45.71 -5.41
C GLU A 255 38.00 46.33 -6.18
N THR A 256 37.30 45.54 -6.99
CA THR A 256 36.15 46.03 -7.77
C THR A 256 35.00 46.48 -6.88
N LEU A 257 34.74 45.74 -5.79
CA LEU A 257 33.74 46.14 -4.80
C LEU A 257 34.13 47.44 -4.10
N GLN A 258 35.39 47.61 -3.70
CA GLN A 258 35.86 48.82 -3.04
C GLN A 258 35.72 50.05 -3.96
N ARG A 259 36.13 49.95 -5.22
CA ARG A 259 35.96 51.02 -6.22
C ARG A 259 34.50 51.41 -6.40
N ALA A 260 33.59 50.43 -6.39
CA ALA A 260 32.16 50.68 -6.50
C ALA A 260 31.58 51.37 -5.25
N ARG A 261 32.03 50.96 -4.04
CA ARG A 261 31.64 51.60 -2.77
C ARG A 261 32.15 53.04 -2.68
N ASP A 262 33.40 53.30 -3.05
CA ASP A 262 33.97 54.65 -3.05
C ASP A 262 33.18 55.59 -3.97
N LYS A 263 32.80 55.11 -5.16
CA LYS A 263 31.95 55.88 -6.11
C LYS A 263 30.54 56.13 -5.55
N TYR A 264 29.97 55.16 -4.84
CA TYR A 264 28.66 55.32 -4.19
C TYR A 264 28.71 56.35 -3.05
N LEU A 265 29.73 56.27 -2.19
CA LEU A 265 29.95 57.24 -1.09
C LEU A 265 30.16 58.66 -1.62
N ALA A 266 30.93 58.81 -2.71
CA ALA A 266 31.18 60.11 -3.34
C ALA A 266 29.92 60.75 -3.97
N ASN A 267 28.94 59.93 -4.38
CA ASN A 267 27.73 60.38 -5.08
C ASN A 267 26.45 60.19 -4.25
N ARG A 268 26.57 60.02 -2.93
CA ARG A 268 25.42 59.80 -2.03
C ARG A 268 24.55 61.06 -1.95
N SER A 269 23.67 61.25 -2.94
CA SER A 269 22.66 62.31 -2.90
C SER A 269 21.56 61.95 -1.88
N ALA A 270 21.11 62.92 -1.10
CA ALA A 270 20.03 62.77 -0.11
C ALA A 270 18.62 62.66 -0.74
N GLY A 271 18.52 62.17 -1.99
CA GLY A 271 17.45 62.58 -2.92
C GLY A 271 16.44 61.52 -3.37
N PHE A 272 16.46 60.29 -2.86
CA PHE A 272 15.44 59.30 -3.25
C PHE A 272 14.47 59.01 -2.10
N LYS A 273 13.21 59.42 -2.27
CA LYS A 273 12.15 59.35 -1.25
C LYS A 273 11.51 57.96 -1.12
N TYR A 274 11.80 57.02 -2.03
CA TYR A 274 11.16 55.70 -2.10
C TYR A 274 12.17 54.59 -2.47
N MET A 275 12.62 53.78 -1.51
CA MET A 275 13.48 52.63 -1.83
C MET A 275 12.64 51.42 -2.24
N GLN A 276 13.01 50.76 -3.35
CA GLN A 276 12.35 49.51 -3.75
C GLN A 276 12.63 48.40 -2.71
N PRO A 277 11.66 47.51 -2.42
CA PRO A 277 11.82 46.42 -1.46
C PRO A 277 12.66 45.26 -2.04
N LEU A 278 13.85 45.60 -2.53
CA LEU A 278 14.72 44.73 -3.31
C LEU A 278 15.15 43.51 -2.50
N PHE A 279 15.50 43.70 -1.22
CA PHE A 279 15.98 42.61 -0.36
C PHE A 279 14.93 41.49 -0.27
N GLY A 280 13.67 41.84 0.01
CA GLY A 280 12.56 40.89 0.07
C GLY A 280 12.39 40.08 -1.20
N TYR A 281 12.30 40.74 -2.36
CA TYR A 281 12.15 40.05 -3.64
C TYR A 281 13.36 39.16 -4.00
N VAL A 282 14.57 39.57 -3.63
CA VAL A 282 15.78 38.76 -3.89
C VAL A 282 15.77 37.49 -3.04
N VAL A 283 15.41 37.55 -1.75
CA VAL A 283 15.38 36.34 -0.92
C VAL A 283 14.27 35.37 -1.37
N GLU A 284 13.11 35.88 -1.80
CA GLU A 284 12.06 35.05 -2.40
C GLU A 284 12.53 34.38 -3.69
N TRP A 285 13.20 35.14 -4.56
CA TRP A 285 13.75 34.63 -5.82
C TRP A 285 14.77 33.53 -5.59
N LEU A 286 15.69 33.70 -4.63
CA LEU A 286 16.69 32.69 -4.29
C LEU A 286 16.05 31.43 -3.69
N SER A 287 15.00 31.57 -2.88
CA SER A 287 14.21 30.44 -2.36
C SER A 287 13.57 29.65 -3.50
N GLU A 288 12.87 30.32 -4.41
CA GLU A 288 12.21 29.68 -5.56
C GLU A 288 13.21 28.98 -6.50
N LEU A 289 14.41 29.54 -6.66
CA LEU A 289 15.47 28.94 -7.48
C LEU A 289 16.26 27.82 -6.80
N GLY A 290 16.05 27.57 -5.50
CA GLY A 290 16.81 26.58 -4.73
C GLY A 290 18.26 27.00 -4.43
N LYS A 291 18.57 28.31 -4.51
CA LYS A 291 19.90 28.89 -4.24
C LYS A 291 20.17 29.00 -2.74
N SER A 292 20.17 27.84 -2.07
CA SER A 292 20.19 27.73 -0.61
C SER A 292 21.44 28.35 0.05
N LYS A 293 22.58 28.38 -0.65
CA LYS A 293 23.83 28.97 -0.13
C LYS A 293 23.73 30.49 -0.08
N GLU A 294 23.35 31.11 -1.19
CA GLU A 294 23.14 32.55 -1.32
C GLU A 294 22.01 33.01 -0.40
N LEU A 295 20.89 32.30 -0.41
CA LEU A 295 19.76 32.57 0.49
C LEU A 295 20.18 32.50 1.96
N GLY A 296 20.90 31.44 2.37
CA GLY A 296 21.36 31.28 3.74
C GLY A 296 22.27 32.42 4.21
N ALA A 297 23.13 32.92 3.32
CA ALA A 297 23.98 34.08 3.62
C ALA A 297 23.15 35.36 3.81
N LEU A 298 22.18 35.62 2.92
CA LEU A 298 21.31 36.80 3.05
C LEU A 298 20.40 36.73 4.28
N LEU A 299 19.86 35.55 4.62
CA LEU A 299 19.07 35.37 5.85
C LEU A 299 19.93 35.59 7.10
N SER A 300 21.20 35.15 7.07
CA SER A 300 22.16 35.39 8.16
C SER A 300 22.49 36.88 8.30
N HIS A 301 22.62 37.60 7.17
CA HIS A 301 22.78 39.05 7.15
C HIS A 301 21.56 39.75 7.78
N ALA A 302 20.34 39.33 7.41
CA ALA A 302 19.11 39.86 8.00
C ALA A 302 19.07 39.62 9.51
N ASP A 303 19.39 38.42 9.97
CA ASP A 303 19.41 38.09 11.40
C ASP A 303 20.44 38.92 12.18
N ALA A 304 21.59 39.24 11.58
CA ALA A 304 22.65 40.04 12.21
C ALA A 304 22.39 41.56 12.18
N HIS A 305 21.65 42.05 11.17
CA HIS A 305 21.65 43.49 10.86
C HIS A 305 20.28 44.15 10.85
N PHE A 306 19.19 43.38 10.77
CA PHE A 306 17.82 43.92 10.68
C PHE A 306 17.05 43.87 12.02
N SER A 307 17.72 43.52 13.11
CA SER A 307 17.14 43.51 14.47
C SER A 307 15.86 42.64 14.55
N PRO A 308 15.94 41.32 14.24
CA PRO A 308 14.78 40.42 14.31
C PRO A 308 14.08 40.53 15.67
N THR A 309 12.76 40.72 15.64
CA THR A 309 11.95 40.97 16.82
C THR A 309 10.84 39.93 16.93
N TRP A 310 10.59 39.47 18.16
CA TRP A 310 9.50 38.56 18.48
C TRP A 310 8.36 39.33 19.16
N ASP A 311 7.16 39.30 18.58
CA ASP A 311 5.95 39.89 19.13
C ASP A 311 4.81 38.86 19.12
N ARG A 312 4.23 38.57 20.29
CA ARG A 312 3.20 37.52 20.49
C ARG A 312 3.58 36.20 19.80
N GLY A 313 4.82 35.77 19.97
CA GLY A 313 5.39 34.56 19.36
C GLY A 313 5.68 34.68 17.86
N GLY A 314 5.29 35.76 17.20
CA GLY A 314 5.55 36.02 15.80
C GLY A 314 6.93 36.64 15.60
N LEU A 315 7.69 36.13 14.63
CA LEU A 315 9.00 36.68 14.24
C LEU A 315 8.82 37.60 13.04
N TYR A 316 9.36 38.82 13.13
CA TYR A 316 9.41 39.77 12.03
C TYR A 316 10.65 40.66 12.13
N TYR A 317 10.91 41.43 11.08
CA TYR A 317 11.99 42.42 11.06
C TYR A 317 11.38 43.82 11.04
N PRO A 318 11.60 44.63 12.08
CA PRO A 318 11.07 45.99 12.13
C PRO A 318 11.59 46.85 10.99
N ARG A 319 10.76 47.82 10.56
CA ARG A 319 11.13 48.78 9.52
C ARG A 319 12.39 49.55 9.91
N GLN A 320 13.31 49.68 8.96
CA GLN A 320 14.53 50.47 9.07
C GLN A 320 14.71 51.31 7.79
N ASP A 321 14.67 52.63 7.94
CA ASP A 321 14.79 53.57 6.81
C ASP A 321 16.26 53.90 6.46
N GLN A 322 17.22 53.44 7.28
CA GLN A 322 18.65 53.59 6.96
C GLN A 322 19.00 52.69 5.77
N VAL A 323 19.41 53.28 4.65
CA VAL A 323 19.69 52.52 3.42
C VAL A 323 20.93 51.63 3.56
N THR A 324 22.05 52.23 3.92
CA THR A 324 23.33 51.55 4.19
C THR A 324 24.00 52.16 5.43
N ASP A 325 24.87 51.38 6.06
CA ASP A 325 25.80 51.88 7.08
C ASP A 325 27.05 52.53 6.44
N GLU A 326 28.03 52.90 7.29
CA GLU A 326 29.30 53.54 6.88
C GLU A 326 30.18 52.61 6.03
N SER A 327 30.04 51.30 6.19
CA SER A 327 30.73 50.29 5.37
C SER A 327 30.01 49.97 4.06
N CYS A 328 28.94 50.72 3.74
CA CYS A 328 28.04 50.50 2.61
C CYS A 328 27.27 49.16 2.68
N CYS A 329 27.20 48.51 3.84
CA CYS A 329 26.41 47.31 4.02
C CYS A 329 24.92 47.66 4.03
N TRP A 330 24.10 46.82 3.40
CA TRP A 330 22.66 47.05 3.29
C TRP A 330 21.97 46.97 4.67
N LYS A 331 21.19 48.01 5.03
CA LYS A 331 20.43 48.11 6.29
C LYS A 331 18.92 48.34 6.09
N PHE A 332 18.50 48.67 4.89
CA PHE A 332 17.10 49.02 4.61
C PHE A 332 16.17 47.83 4.81
N VAL A 333 15.12 48.03 5.59
CA VAL A 333 14.03 47.07 5.79
C VAL A 333 12.71 47.80 5.64
N ASP A 334 11.99 47.51 4.56
CA ASP A 334 10.60 47.94 4.39
C ASP A 334 9.63 46.93 5.04
N PRO A 335 8.37 47.33 5.32
CA PRO A 335 7.37 46.44 5.90
C PRO A 335 7.10 45.16 5.09
N PHE A 336 7.19 45.19 3.76
CA PHE A 336 7.01 43.99 2.93
C PHE A 336 8.15 42.99 3.13
N THR A 337 9.40 43.46 3.11
CA THR A 337 10.57 42.64 3.39
C THR A 337 10.48 42.02 4.78
N GLY A 338 10.17 42.84 5.79
CA GLY A 338 10.23 42.44 7.20
C GLY A 338 9.05 41.60 7.70
N ASN A 339 7.84 41.84 7.18
CA ASN A 339 6.63 41.12 7.61
C ASN A 339 6.31 39.89 6.78
N ALA A 340 6.75 39.81 5.52
CA ALA A 340 6.25 38.81 4.58
C ALA A 340 7.36 38.08 3.82
N ALA A 341 8.21 38.80 3.08
CA ALA A 341 9.12 38.20 2.11
C ALA A 341 10.21 37.33 2.75
N ILE A 342 10.79 37.76 3.88
CA ILE A 342 11.76 36.93 4.61
C ILE A 342 11.08 35.68 5.17
N GLY A 343 9.85 35.78 5.66
CA GLY A 343 9.09 34.64 6.17
C GLY A 343 8.78 33.60 5.09
N TYR A 344 8.40 34.07 3.89
CA TYR A 344 8.26 33.22 2.70
C TYR A 344 9.59 32.54 2.36
N ALA A 345 10.66 33.32 2.19
CA ALA A 345 11.95 32.81 1.75
C ALA A 345 12.58 31.82 2.75
N ARG A 346 12.35 32.01 4.05
CA ARG A 346 12.89 31.13 5.09
C ARG A 346 12.26 29.74 5.08
N LEU A 347 11.09 29.56 4.45
CA LEU A 347 10.55 28.22 4.17
C LEU A 347 11.43 27.44 3.18
N ASN A 348 12.21 28.15 2.35
CA ASN A 348 13.20 27.64 1.40
C ASN A 348 12.72 26.39 0.65
N VAL A 349 11.71 26.58 -0.20
CA VAL A 349 11.15 25.53 -1.05
C VAL A 349 11.43 25.91 -2.49
N GLU A 350 12.36 25.17 -3.11
CA GLU A 350 12.62 25.30 -4.55
C GLU A 350 11.34 25.01 -5.33
N ASP A 351 11.04 25.84 -6.33
CA ASP A 351 9.83 25.76 -7.15
C ASP A 351 8.54 25.69 -6.28
N GLY A 352 8.54 26.36 -5.13
CA GLY A 352 7.50 26.24 -4.11
C GLY A 352 6.10 26.53 -4.65
N GLN A 353 5.93 27.69 -5.30
CA GLN A 353 4.67 28.04 -5.97
C GLN A 353 4.41 27.18 -7.20
N LYS A 354 5.43 26.92 -8.03
CA LYS A 354 5.30 26.10 -9.24
C LYS A 354 4.74 24.72 -8.95
N LYS A 355 5.29 24.03 -7.95
CA LYS A 355 4.87 22.68 -7.54
C LYS A 355 3.41 22.63 -7.10
N MET A 356 2.89 23.68 -6.47
CA MET A 356 1.46 23.77 -6.11
C MET A 356 0.56 23.85 -7.34
N TRP A 357 0.97 24.59 -8.38
CA TRP A 357 0.18 24.75 -9.60
C TRP A 357 0.36 23.63 -10.63
N ASP A 358 1.53 23.01 -10.70
CA ASP A 358 1.79 21.84 -11.56
C ASP A 358 1.15 20.55 -10.98
N LYS A 359 0.99 20.48 -9.65
CA LYS A 359 0.39 19.34 -8.93
C LYS A 359 -0.66 19.83 -7.93
N PRO A 360 -1.74 20.48 -8.36
CA PRO A 360 -2.72 21.03 -7.44
C PRO A 360 -3.41 19.93 -6.65
N TRP A 361 -3.70 20.22 -5.38
CA TRP A 361 -4.62 19.39 -4.63
C TRP A 361 -6.01 19.48 -5.27
N THR A 362 -6.58 18.32 -5.51
CA THR A 362 -7.91 18.18 -6.13
C THR A 362 -8.94 17.85 -5.05
N ARG A 363 -10.21 18.14 -5.33
CA ARG A 363 -11.34 17.68 -4.50
C ARG A 363 -11.24 16.17 -4.18
N GLY A 364 -10.87 15.35 -5.16
CA GLY A 364 -10.74 13.91 -4.98
C GLY A 364 -9.56 13.49 -4.08
N SER A 365 -8.44 14.21 -4.11
CA SER A 365 -7.30 13.94 -3.22
C SER A 365 -7.58 14.43 -1.80
N LEU A 366 -8.13 15.63 -1.64
CA LEU A 366 -8.47 16.20 -0.34
C LEU A 366 -9.55 15.38 0.38
N ALA A 367 -10.55 14.88 -0.35
CA ALA A 367 -11.59 14.01 0.20
C ALA A 367 -11.06 12.68 0.75
N LYS A 368 -9.84 12.25 0.41
CA LYS A 368 -9.22 11.00 0.88
C LYS A 368 -8.04 11.22 1.82
N TYR A 369 -7.46 12.42 1.84
CA TYR A 369 -6.29 12.73 2.63
C TYR A 369 -6.66 12.88 4.11
N PRO A 370 -5.99 12.19 5.04
CA PRO A 370 -6.16 12.41 6.48
C PRO A 370 -5.63 13.77 6.91
N TRP A 371 -6.35 14.44 7.81
CA TRP A 371 -6.00 15.80 8.23
C TRP A 371 -6.38 16.04 9.70
N VAL A 372 -5.78 17.07 10.29
CA VAL A 372 -5.99 17.47 11.68
C VAL A 372 -6.99 18.61 11.73
N ASP A 373 -8.08 18.40 12.47
CA ASP A 373 -9.14 19.38 12.69
C ASP A 373 -9.13 19.91 14.13
N ASP A 374 -9.75 21.07 14.34
CA ASP A 374 -9.89 21.75 15.64
C ASP A 374 -8.53 22.10 16.31
N LEU A 375 -7.48 22.25 15.49
CA LEU A 375 -6.16 22.70 15.90
C LEU A 375 -5.71 23.93 15.09
N ASP A 376 -5.60 25.07 15.77
CA ASP A 376 -5.14 26.34 15.20
C ASP A 376 -4.17 27.11 16.13
N LEU A 377 -3.64 28.22 15.62
CA LEU A 377 -2.66 29.03 16.33
C LEU A 377 -3.25 29.83 17.51
N SER A 378 -4.56 30.04 17.60
CA SER A 378 -5.18 30.74 18.74
C SER A 378 -5.05 29.95 20.06
N GLN A 379 -4.83 28.64 19.99
CA GLN A 379 -4.71 27.74 21.15
C GLN A 379 -3.32 27.77 21.83
N GLY A 380 -2.51 28.80 21.60
CA GLY A 380 -1.25 29.01 22.34
C GLY A 380 -0.06 28.16 21.88
N VAL A 381 -0.17 27.43 20.76
CA VAL A 381 0.86 26.47 20.32
C VAL A 381 1.28 26.64 18.87
N ASP A 382 2.57 26.51 18.60
CA ASP A 382 3.14 26.41 17.25
C ASP A 382 3.09 24.96 16.77
N CYS A 383 2.68 24.75 15.52
CA CYS A 383 2.79 23.45 14.87
C CYS A 383 4.10 23.39 14.07
N LEU A 384 4.96 22.45 14.45
CA LEU A 384 6.28 22.27 13.84
C LEU A 384 6.28 21.17 12.79
N ARG A 385 5.41 20.17 12.93
CA ARG A 385 5.23 19.06 11.99
C ARG A 385 3.76 18.65 11.98
N GLY A 386 3.26 18.33 10.80
CA GLY A 386 1.90 17.84 10.62
C GLY A 386 1.77 17.18 9.26
N CYS A 387 2.01 15.87 9.21
CA CYS A 387 2.00 15.11 7.96
C CYS A 387 1.39 13.72 8.12
N TRP A 388 0.72 13.29 7.06
CA TRP A 388 0.25 11.92 6.90
C TRP A 388 1.33 11.07 6.20
N VAL A 389 1.66 9.93 6.82
CA VAL A 389 2.65 8.97 6.33
C VAL A 389 1.93 7.71 5.86
N GLU A 390 1.72 7.60 4.54
CA GLU A 390 0.94 6.52 3.93
C GLU A 390 1.52 5.13 4.20
N GLU A 391 2.85 4.97 4.14
CA GLU A 391 3.55 3.69 4.34
C GLU A 391 3.32 3.11 5.74
N GLU A 392 3.32 3.99 6.75
CA GLU A 392 3.15 3.62 8.15
C GLU A 392 1.68 3.71 8.62
N GLN A 393 0.78 4.20 7.75
CA GLN A 393 -0.60 4.55 8.10
C GLN A 393 -0.66 5.37 9.40
N ALA A 394 0.15 6.43 9.46
CA ALA A 394 0.36 7.22 10.66
C ALA A 394 0.20 8.73 10.38
N MET A 395 -0.47 9.42 11.29
CA MET A 395 -0.47 10.88 11.37
C MET A 395 0.58 11.31 12.39
N VAL A 396 1.53 12.17 12.00
CA VAL A 396 2.61 12.66 12.86
C VAL A 396 2.45 14.16 13.06
N ILE A 397 2.35 14.58 14.32
CA ILE A 397 2.14 15.96 14.73
C ILE A 397 3.18 16.32 15.78
N SER A 398 3.88 17.44 15.59
CA SER A 398 4.82 17.98 16.59
C SER A 398 4.40 19.39 16.99
N LEU A 399 4.20 19.63 18.28
CA LEU A 399 3.66 20.88 18.83
C LEU A 399 4.59 21.48 19.88
N ARG A 400 4.53 22.79 20.04
CA ARG A 400 5.31 23.54 21.05
C ARG A 400 4.55 24.76 21.54
N ALA A 401 4.59 25.04 22.85
CA ALA A 401 4.07 26.30 23.40
C ALA A 401 4.96 27.49 22.99
N TRP A 402 4.35 28.60 22.56
CA TRP A 402 5.10 29.79 22.14
C TRP A 402 5.26 30.84 23.25
N ASP A 403 4.33 30.88 24.21
CA ASP A 403 4.18 31.92 25.24
C ASP A 403 4.76 31.53 26.61
N GLY A 404 5.37 30.35 26.72
CA GLY A 404 5.92 29.85 27.99
C GLY A 404 4.85 29.46 29.02
N VAL A 405 3.62 29.20 28.58
CA VAL A 405 2.52 28.69 29.40
C VAL A 405 2.15 27.27 28.95
N ASP A 406 1.61 26.47 29.87
CA ASP A 406 1.10 25.14 29.56
C ASP A 406 -0.27 25.25 28.89
N HIS A 407 -0.45 24.60 27.75
CA HIS A 407 -1.71 24.62 26.99
C HIS A 407 -2.32 23.23 26.93
N LYS A 408 -3.60 23.12 27.29
CA LYS A 408 -4.38 21.92 27.04
C LYS A 408 -5.00 22.01 25.65
N LEU A 409 -4.76 21.01 24.82
CA LEU A 409 -5.27 20.93 23.45
C LEU A 409 -6.20 19.74 23.31
N ASP A 410 -7.33 19.98 22.66
CA ASP A 410 -8.29 18.97 22.25
C ASP A 410 -8.49 19.16 20.74
N PHE A 411 -8.12 18.16 19.94
CA PHE A 411 -8.21 18.19 18.47
C PHE A 411 -8.52 16.80 17.91
N SER A 412 -8.93 16.72 16.65
CA SER A 412 -9.32 15.46 16.03
C SER A 412 -8.54 15.15 14.75
N VAL A 413 -8.25 13.87 14.50
CA VAL A 413 -7.70 13.41 13.22
C VAL A 413 -8.82 12.79 12.40
N LYS A 414 -9.13 13.41 11.27
CA LYS A 414 -10.25 13.05 10.40
C LYS A 414 -9.80 12.26 9.17
N ASN A 415 -10.78 11.61 8.54
CA ASN A 415 -10.61 10.87 7.29
C ASN A 415 -9.64 9.68 7.37
N LEU A 416 -9.47 9.11 8.56
CA LEU A 416 -8.65 7.93 8.77
C LEU A 416 -9.34 6.68 8.22
N PRO A 417 -8.60 5.75 7.59
CA PRO A 417 -9.15 4.46 7.18
C PRO A 417 -9.72 3.66 8.35
N ALA A 418 -10.82 2.95 8.13
CA ALA A 418 -11.41 2.06 9.13
C ALA A 418 -10.36 1.08 9.69
N GLY A 419 -10.36 0.89 11.01
CA GLY A 419 -9.37 0.07 11.70
C GLY A 419 -9.24 0.38 13.18
N HIS A 420 -8.27 -0.27 13.81
CA HIS A 420 -7.88 -0.03 15.18
C HIS A 420 -6.67 0.91 15.20
N TRP A 421 -6.73 1.95 16.02
CA TRP A 421 -5.78 3.06 16.03
C TRP A 421 -5.26 3.30 17.44
N GLY A 422 -3.95 3.54 17.56
CA GLY A 422 -3.31 3.95 18.80
C GLY A 422 -2.88 5.41 18.71
N VAL A 423 -3.14 6.17 19.79
CA VAL A 423 -2.64 7.54 19.96
C VAL A 423 -1.44 7.49 20.90
N TYR A 424 -0.30 7.97 20.43
CA TYR A 424 0.95 7.99 21.16
C TYR A 424 1.39 9.42 21.40
N GLU A 425 1.87 9.73 22.60
CA GLU A 425 2.48 11.00 22.95
C GLU A 425 3.91 10.76 23.43
N ASN A 426 4.89 11.39 22.78
CA ASN A 426 6.32 11.20 23.04
C ASN A 426 6.71 9.71 23.04
N GLY A 427 6.09 8.94 22.14
CA GLY A 427 6.26 7.50 22.02
C GLY A 427 5.51 6.66 23.05
N LEU A 428 4.74 7.23 23.99
CA LEU A 428 3.95 6.49 24.98
C LEU A 428 2.48 6.40 24.58
N LEU A 429 1.88 5.22 24.69
CA LEU A 429 0.46 5.02 24.37
C LEU A 429 -0.44 5.81 25.34
N LEU A 430 -1.25 6.72 24.82
CA LEU A 430 -2.29 7.43 25.56
C LEU A 430 -3.60 6.63 25.56
N CYS A 431 -4.10 6.30 24.38
CA CYS A 431 -5.40 5.66 24.22
C CYS A 431 -5.52 4.91 22.88
N GLU A 432 -6.55 4.07 22.78
CA GLU A 432 -6.88 3.28 21.61
C GLU A 432 -8.27 3.66 21.11
N HIS A 433 -8.42 3.73 19.79
CA HIS A 433 -9.68 4.05 19.13
C HIS A 433 -10.01 2.99 18.07
N GLN A 434 -11.28 2.60 18.00
CA GLN A 434 -11.81 1.78 16.93
C GLN A 434 -12.61 2.67 15.99
N ILE A 435 -12.10 2.87 14.77
CA ILE A 435 -12.73 3.72 13.76
C ILE A 435 -13.57 2.87 12.82
N THR A 436 -14.85 3.21 12.69
CA THR A 436 -15.68 2.84 11.55
C THR A 436 -15.64 3.93 10.49
N LYS A 437 -16.01 3.61 9.24
CA LYS A 437 -15.78 4.50 8.08
C LYS A 437 -16.44 5.88 8.31
N GLY A 438 -15.61 6.92 8.42
CA GLY A 438 -16.07 8.30 8.62
C GLY A 438 -15.91 8.84 10.05
N ASP A 439 -15.47 8.00 11.01
CA ASP A 439 -15.20 8.47 12.38
C ASP A 439 -13.85 9.20 12.48
N ALA A 440 -13.73 10.05 13.49
CA ALA A 440 -12.51 10.79 13.83
C ALA A 440 -11.82 10.17 15.06
N VAL A 441 -10.51 10.42 15.21
CA VAL A 441 -9.78 10.13 16.45
C VAL A 441 -9.62 11.41 17.22
N GLU A 442 -10.27 11.49 18.38
CA GLU A 442 -10.09 12.59 19.32
C GLU A 442 -8.77 12.43 20.07
N VAL A 443 -8.02 13.52 20.16
CA VAL A 443 -6.74 13.60 20.87
C VAL A 443 -6.81 14.75 21.87
N SER A 444 -6.60 14.40 23.14
CA SER A 444 -6.42 15.35 24.24
C SER A 444 -4.97 15.26 24.73
N THR A 445 -4.22 16.36 24.67
CA THR A 445 -2.82 16.42 25.09
C THR A 445 -2.52 17.72 25.85
N MET A 446 -1.43 17.73 26.61
CA MET A 446 -0.93 18.91 27.32
C MET A 446 0.45 19.29 26.77
N VAL A 447 0.54 20.49 26.21
CA VAL A 447 1.81 21.06 25.72
C VAL A 447 2.44 21.88 26.83
N CYS A 448 3.55 21.41 27.38
CA CYS A 448 4.25 22.12 28.45
C CYS A 448 5.13 23.27 27.92
N ARG A 449 5.26 24.32 28.72
CA ARG A 449 5.93 25.61 28.40
C ARG A 449 7.34 25.56 27.78
N ASP A 450 8.10 24.47 27.95
CA ASP A 450 9.49 24.35 27.49
C ASP A 450 9.78 23.03 26.75
N ARG A 451 8.74 22.30 26.34
CA ARG A 451 8.92 21.00 25.66
C ARG A 451 8.13 20.96 24.36
N GLU A 452 8.80 20.43 23.35
CA GLU A 452 8.09 19.93 22.18
C GLU A 452 7.40 18.62 22.57
N ILE A 453 6.19 18.43 22.06
CA ILE A 453 5.48 17.16 22.16
C ILE A 453 5.31 16.57 20.77
N ASP A 454 5.47 15.25 20.68
CA ASP A 454 5.19 14.49 19.47
C ASP A 454 3.95 13.63 19.69
N VAL A 455 2.89 13.91 18.93
CA VAL A 455 1.69 13.10 18.88
C VAL A 455 1.69 12.27 17.61
N VAL A 456 1.55 10.96 17.75
CA VAL A 456 1.46 10.02 16.63
C VAL A 456 0.18 9.20 16.72
N VAL A 457 -0.68 9.33 15.71
CA VAL A 457 -1.89 8.49 15.57
C VAL A 457 -1.61 7.44 14.51
N VAL A 458 -1.46 6.18 14.91
CA VAL A 458 -0.99 5.10 14.02
C VAL A 458 -1.98 3.93 13.98
N LYS A 459 -2.14 3.34 12.80
CA LYS A 459 -2.99 2.17 12.62
C LYS A 459 -2.30 0.92 13.18
N LEU A 460 -2.98 0.23 14.08
CA LEU A 460 -2.47 -0.98 14.72
C LEU A 460 -2.74 -2.20 13.83
N SER A 461 -1.70 -2.98 13.55
CA SER A 461 -1.79 -4.16 12.68
C SER A 461 -2.45 -5.36 13.40
N GLN A 462 -3.24 -6.15 12.65
CA GLN A 462 -3.87 -7.35 13.19
C GLN A 462 -2.85 -8.49 13.29
N LEU A 463 -2.61 -9.00 14.50
CA LEU A 463 -1.69 -10.11 14.81
C LEU A 463 -1.84 -11.34 13.89
N LEU A 464 -3.05 -11.61 13.42
CA LEU A 464 -3.33 -12.74 12.53
C LEU A 464 -2.69 -12.60 11.14
N GLY A 465 -2.62 -11.37 10.61
CA GLY A 465 -1.96 -11.09 9.32
C GLY A 465 -0.46 -11.36 9.40
N VAL A 466 0.17 -10.95 10.50
CA VAL A 466 1.60 -11.20 10.77
C VAL A 466 1.87 -12.70 10.93
N SER A 467 0.99 -13.45 11.61
CA SER A 467 1.12 -14.91 11.71
C SER A 467 1.04 -15.61 10.36
N ALA A 468 0.15 -15.16 9.46
CA ALA A 468 0.03 -15.74 8.12
C ALA A 468 1.31 -15.54 7.30
N GLN A 469 1.96 -14.38 7.43
CA GLN A 469 3.23 -14.11 6.76
C GLN A 469 4.37 -15.01 7.28
N LEU A 470 4.44 -15.23 8.60
CA LEU A 470 5.40 -16.17 9.20
C LEU A 470 5.17 -17.62 8.73
N GLU A 471 3.92 -18.02 8.54
CA GLU A 471 3.58 -19.34 8.00
C GLU A 471 4.00 -19.48 6.52
N VAL A 472 3.83 -18.43 5.71
CA VAL A 472 4.33 -18.40 4.32
C VAL A 472 5.86 -18.50 4.29
N TYR A 473 6.57 -17.77 5.15
CA TYR A 473 8.01 -17.89 5.33
C TYR A 473 8.41 -19.35 5.62
N TYR A 474 7.78 -19.95 6.63
CA TYR A 474 8.03 -21.34 7.04
C TYR A 474 7.81 -22.35 5.92
N LEU A 475 6.66 -22.27 5.23
CA LEU A 475 6.32 -23.17 4.13
C LEU A 475 7.28 -23.02 2.95
N SER A 476 7.75 -21.79 2.67
CA SER A 476 8.70 -21.51 1.61
C SER A 476 10.05 -22.20 1.88
N VAL A 477 10.57 -22.11 3.11
CA VAL A 477 11.81 -22.80 3.50
C VAL A 477 11.69 -24.30 3.26
N LEU A 478 10.61 -24.93 3.75
CA LEU A 478 10.41 -26.36 3.61
C LEU A 478 10.26 -26.78 2.15
N PHE A 479 9.47 -26.05 1.37
CA PHE A 479 9.23 -26.35 -0.04
C PHE A 479 10.54 -26.39 -0.83
N PHE A 480 11.35 -25.33 -0.73
CA PHE A 480 12.61 -25.24 -1.46
C PHE A 480 13.68 -26.22 -0.97
N ALA A 481 13.63 -26.58 0.31
CA ALA A 481 14.58 -27.51 0.91
C ALA A 481 14.32 -28.99 0.55
N ARG A 482 13.05 -29.43 0.48
CA ARG A 482 12.74 -30.88 0.43
C ARG A 482 11.86 -31.38 -0.71
N GLU A 483 11.03 -30.54 -1.34
CA GLU A 483 9.97 -31.04 -2.23
C GLU A 483 10.53 -31.67 -3.51
N SER A 484 11.50 -31.02 -4.16
CA SER A 484 12.22 -31.55 -5.33
C SER A 484 12.93 -32.87 -5.02
N LEU A 485 13.45 -33.01 -3.80
CA LEU A 485 14.16 -34.19 -3.33
C LEU A 485 13.20 -35.38 -3.17
N ARG A 486 12.05 -35.17 -2.52
CA ARG A 486 11.01 -36.21 -2.34
C ARG A 486 10.56 -36.80 -3.69
N VAL A 487 10.37 -35.95 -4.70
CA VAL A 487 9.97 -36.39 -6.05
C VAL A 487 11.10 -37.15 -6.75
N ALA A 488 12.34 -36.70 -6.62
CA ALA A 488 13.49 -37.40 -7.20
C ALA A 488 13.69 -38.80 -6.59
N ILE A 489 13.48 -38.94 -5.29
CA ILE A 489 13.56 -40.23 -4.58
C ILE A 489 12.47 -41.19 -5.07
N GLN A 490 11.24 -40.71 -5.30
CA GLN A 490 10.14 -41.56 -5.80
C GLN A 490 10.38 -42.11 -7.21
N ARG A 491 11.20 -41.42 -8.02
CA ARG A 491 11.54 -41.85 -9.39
C ARG A 491 12.83 -42.67 -9.48
N GLN A 492 13.48 -42.93 -8.35
CA GLN A 492 14.70 -43.73 -8.34
C GLN A 492 14.36 -45.20 -8.64
N ASP A 493 14.84 -45.68 -9.78
CA ASP A 493 14.60 -47.04 -10.25
C ASP A 493 15.43 -48.04 -9.42
N SER A 494 14.83 -48.55 -8.34
CA SER A 494 15.46 -49.51 -7.41
C SER A 494 15.92 -50.81 -8.08
N SER A 495 15.50 -51.07 -9.32
CA SER A 495 15.92 -52.22 -10.14
C SER A 495 17.35 -52.12 -10.67
N LYS A 496 17.88 -50.91 -10.90
CA LYS A 496 19.23 -50.70 -11.48
C LYS A 496 20.37 -50.93 -10.49
N LEU A 497 20.12 -50.77 -9.19
CA LEU A 497 21.06 -51.12 -8.12
C LEU A 497 21.13 -52.64 -7.85
N ALA A 498 20.22 -53.43 -8.44
CA ALA A 498 20.12 -54.88 -8.23
C ALA A 498 20.71 -55.72 -9.38
N ALA A 499 21.18 -55.13 -10.47
CA ALA A 499 21.49 -55.85 -11.70
C ALA A 499 23.00 -56.08 -11.96
N LYS A 500 23.57 -57.12 -11.33
CA LYS A 500 24.49 -58.13 -11.91
C LYS A 500 25.15 -58.95 -10.80
N ASP A 501 24.56 -60.09 -10.47
CA ASP A 501 25.24 -61.40 -10.40
C ASP A 501 24.29 -62.39 -9.74
N ASN A 502 23.60 -63.16 -10.57
CA ASN A 502 22.71 -64.22 -10.12
C ASN A 502 23.53 -65.50 -9.96
N LYS A 503 24.04 -65.74 -8.74
CA LYS A 503 24.41 -67.06 -8.17
C LYS A 503 24.96 -66.86 -6.75
N ASP A 504 24.08 -67.03 -5.76
CA ASP A 504 24.28 -67.58 -4.41
C ASP A 504 23.33 -66.92 -3.40
N GLY A 505 22.48 -67.76 -2.79
CA GLY A 505 21.29 -67.37 -2.05
C GLY A 505 21.50 -66.82 -0.63
N ASP A 506 20.44 -66.16 -0.17
CA ASP A 506 20.06 -65.76 1.18
C ASP A 506 20.88 -64.70 1.96
N SER A 507 22.19 -64.57 1.75
CA SER A 507 23.00 -63.61 2.55
C SER A 507 23.31 -62.28 1.85
N ARG A 508 23.25 -62.23 0.52
CA ARG A 508 23.60 -61.04 -0.28
C ARG A 508 22.42 -60.12 -0.58
N ASP A 509 21.20 -60.66 -0.59
CA ASP A 509 19.98 -59.92 -0.95
C ASP A 509 19.67 -58.79 0.04
N ASN A 510 19.91 -59.03 1.34
CA ASN A 510 19.82 -58.03 2.41
C ASN A 510 20.89 -56.92 2.31
N ARG A 511 22.05 -57.17 1.70
CA ARG A 511 23.14 -56.17 1.59
C ARG A 511 22.86 -55.13 0.49
N VAL A 512 22.27 -55.56 -0.61
CA VAL A 512 21.90 -54.70 -1.75
C VAL A 512 20.70 -53.82 -1.39
N THR A 513 19.71 -54.38 -0.69
CA THR A 513 18.56 -53.62 -0.14
C THR A 513 18.98 -52.62 0.94
N ASN A 514 20.00 -52.93 1.76
CA ASN A 514 20.48 -51.97 2.77
C ASN A 514 21.28 -50.80 2.17
N ALA A 515 22.03 -51.03 1.09
CA ALA A 515 22.75 -49.97 0.40
C ALA A 515 21.81 -48.98 -0.31
N SER A 516 20.71 -49.46 -0.91
CA SER A 516 19.71 -48.60 -1.55
C SER A 516 18.92 -47.77 -0.54
N VAL A 517 18.53 -48.35 0.61
CA VAL A 517 17.89 -47.62 1.71
C VAL A 517 18.84 -46.57 2.31
N GLN A 518 20.13 -46.89 2.47
CA GLN A 518 21.12 -45.93 2.98
C GLN A 518 21.37 -44.77 2.00
N ALA A 519 21.34 -45.02 0.68
CA ALA A 519 21.45 -43.97 -0.33
C ALA A 519 20.30 -42.96 -0.24
N VAL A 520 19.09 -43.47 0.02
CA VAL A 520 17.87 -42.67 0.21
C VAL A 520 17.93 -41.85 1.51
N VAL A 521 18.41 -42.45 2.62
CA VAL A 521 18.66 -41.75 3.89
C VAL A 521 19.68 -40.63 3.72
N ASN A 522 20.83 -40.92 3.10
CA ASN A 522 21.87 -39.93 2.85
C ASN A 522 21.34 -38.76 2.01
N LEU A 523 20.45 -39.02 1.04
CA LEU A 523 19.81 -37.99 0.25
C LEU A 523 18.95 -37.06 1.13
N GLY A 524 18.20 -37.59 2.09
CA GLY A 524 17.37 -36.81 3.03
C GLY A 524 18.15 -35.76 3.83
N TYR A 525 19.44 -35.99 4.11
CA TYR A 525 20.30 -34.99 4.77
C TYR A 525 20.62 -33.79 3.89
N LEU A 526 20.49 -33.91 2.56
CA LEU A 526 20.64 -32.78 1.65
C LEU A 526 19.54 -31.74 1.85
N ALA A 527 18.33 -32.16 2.22
CA ALA A 527 17.24 -31.25 2.56
C ALA A 527 17.57 -30.40 3.79
N ILE A 528 18.23 -30.99 4.79
CA ILE A 528 18.70 -30.27 5.98
C ILE A 528 19.79 -29.26 5.60
N ALA A 529 20.77 -29.70 4.81
CA ALA A 529 21.89 -28.85 4.37
C ALA A 529 21.43 -27.65 3.53
N LEU A 530 20.39 -27.80 2.70
CA LEU A 530 19.78 -26.72 1.92
C LEU A 530 18.86 -25.85 2.77
N GLY A 531 18.12 -26.42 3.71
CA GLY A 531 17.12 -25.70 4.51
C GLY A 531 17.69 -24.67 5.47
N ILE A 532 18.86 -24.92 6.08
CA ILE A 532 19.51 -23.98 7.00
C ILE A 532 19.83 -22.63 6.32
N PRO A 533 20.58 -22.57 5.19
CA PRO A 533 20.86 -21.30 4.53
C PRO A 533 19.59 -20.64 3.95
N LEU A 534 18.61 -21.42 3.50
CA LEU A 534 17.32 -20.90 3.03
C LEU A 534 16.51 -20.24 4.16
N ALA A 535 16.49 -20.84 5.35
CA ALA A 535 15.83 -20.28 6.53
C ALA A 535 16.44 -18.92 6.92
N PHE A 536 17.76 -18.79 6.84
CA PHE A 536 18.46 -17.53 7.09
C PHE A 536 18.17 -16.49 6.00
N LEU A 537 18.31 -16.87 4.72
CA LEU A 537 18.10 -15.96 3.59
C LEU A 537 16.68 -15.38 3.56
N PHE A 538 15.65 -16.24 3.65
CA PHE A 538 14.26 -15.77 3.66
C PHE A 538 13.92 -15.01 4.95
N GLY A 539 14.55 -15.35 6.07
CA GLY A 539 14.37 -14.62 7.34
C GLY A 539 14.93 -13.20 7.26
N TRP A 540 16.11 -13.02 6.66
CA TRP A 540 16.68 -11.71 6.39
C TRP A 540 15.76 -10.92 5.44
N LEU A 541 15.39 -11.49 4.29
CA LEU A 541 14.52 -10.81 3.33
C LEU A 541 13.20 -10.36 3.97
N TYR A 542 12.62 -11.19 4.85
CA TYR A 542 11.41 -10.86 5.59
C TYR A 542 11.60 -9.69 6.58
N LEU A 543 12.68 -9.69 7.37
CA LEU A 543 12.98 -8.57 8.27
C LEU A 543 13.22 -7.25 7.52
N GLY A 544 13.81 -7.32 6.33
CA GLY A 544 14.03 -6.16 5.47
C GLY A 544 12.74 -5.60 4.83
N SER A 545 11.66 -6.38 4.78
CA SER A 545 10.38 -5.96 4.17
C SER A 545 9.32 -5.50 5.17
N LEU A 546 9.59 -5.54 6.48
CA LEU A 546 8.64 -5.12 7.53
C LEU A 546 8.67 -3.60 7.73
N SER A 547 7.49 -2.97 7.86
CA SER A 547 7.37 -1.57 8.28
C SER A 547 7.67 -1.40 9.76
N THR A 548 8.14 -0.21 10.16
CA THR A 548 8.49 0.08 11.55
C THR A 548 7.27 -0.02 12.47
N SER A 549 6.10 0.43 11.99
CA SER A 549 4.80 0.24 12.66
C SER A 549 4.46 -1.23 12.96
N THR A 550 4.75 -2.15 12.05
CA THR A 550 4.46 -3.59 12.24
C THR A 550 5.38 -4.20 13.28
N LEU A 551 6.64 -3.78 13.31
CA LEU A 551 7.63 -4.24 14.27
C LEU A 551 7.29 -3.77 15.70
N SER A 552 6.82 -2.53 15.85
CA SER A 552 6.35 -2.00 17.14
C SER A 552 5.02 -2.62 17.58
N SER A 553 4.09 -2.86 16.65
CA SER A 553 2.73 -3.36 16.96
C SER A 553 2.67 -4.84 17.37
N ALA A 554 3.66 -5.65 17.01
CA ALA A 554 3.66 -7.10 17.25
C ALA A 554 4.75 -7.50 18.26
N PRO A 555 4.46 -7.53 19.57
CA PRO A 555 5.42 -7.98 20.57
C PRO A 555 5.90 -9.40 20.28
N ASN A 556 7.20 -9.65 20.48
CA ASN A 556 7.88 -10.93 20.20
C ASN A 556 7.89 -11.38 18.73
N LEU A 557 7.67 -10.50 17.75
CA LEU A 557 7.70 -10.86 16.32
C LEU A 557 9.07 -11.45 15.90
N VAL A 558 10.17 -10.78 16.25
CA VAL A 558 11.53 -11.24 15.91
C VAL A 558 11.84 -12.59 16.57
N VAL A 559 11.46 -12.75 17.85
CA VAL A 559 11.60 -14.03 18.57
C VAL A 559 10.78 -15.13 17.90
N SER A 560 9.55 -14.82 17.48
CA SER A 560 8.67 -15.75 16.79
C SER A 560 9.23 -16.17 15.43
N LEU A 561 9.85 -15.24 14.68
CA LEU A 561 10.53 -15.55 13.43
C LEU A 561 11.67 -16.56 13.64
N TYR A 562 12.51 -16.36 14.66
CA TYR A 562 13.57 -17.32 14.99
C TYR A 562 13.02 -18.69 15.41
N ILE A 563 11.91 -18.73 16.16
CA ILE A 563 11.25 -19.99 16.52
C ILE A 563 10.69 -20.70 15.27
N TYR A 564 10.10 -19.97 14.33
CA TYR A 564 9.65 -20.54 13.05
C TYR A 564 10.82 -21.07 12.21
N ALA A 565 11.95 -20.35 12.17
CA ALA A 565 13.16 -20.82 11.51
C ALA A 565 13.67 -22.13 12.13
N LEU A 566 13.70 -22.20 13.47
CA LEU A 566 14.05 -23.41 14.21
C LEU A 566 13.05 -24.54 13.94
N ALA A 567 11.75 -24.26 13.93
CA ALA A 567 10.71 -25.24 13.65
C ALA A 567 10.88 -25.85 12.24
N ALA A 568 11.24 -25.02 11.24
CA ALA A 568 11.48 -25.50 9.88
C ALA A 568 12.68 -26.45 9.84
N VAL A 569 13.77 -26.10 10.53
CA VAL A 569 14.96 -26.97 10.64
C VAL A 569 14.61 -28.28 11.36
N VAL A 570 13.88 -28.24 12.47
CA VAL A 570 13.45 -29.44 13.22
C VAL A 570 12.59 -30.35 12.35
N GLU A 571 11.67 -29.78 11.57
CA GLU A 571 10.86 -30.58 10.64
C GLU A 571 11.73 -31.21 9.54
N LEU A 572 12.73 -30.51 9.00
CA LEU A 572 13.68 -31.07 8.03
C LEU A 572 14.56 -32.18 8.61
N VAL A 573 14.88 -32.14 9.90
CA VAL A 573 15.62 -33.24 10.57
C VAL A 573 14.80 -34.54 10.59
N SER A 574 13.46 -34.46 10.52
CA SER A 574 12.61 -35.64 10.41
C SER A 574 12.59 -36.27 9.00
N GLU A 575 13.13 -35.57 8.00
CA GLU A 575 13.06 -35.94 6.59
C GLU A 575 13.72 -37.30 6.24
N PRO A 576 14.93 -37.64 6.74
CA PRO A 576 15.54 -38.93 6.43
C PRO A 576 14.68 -40.13 6.87
N ALA A 577 14.00 -40.01 8.01
CA ALA A 577 13.09 -41.04 8.50
C ALA A 577 11.77 -41.05 7.70
N PHE A 578 11.22 -39.87 7.36
CA PHE A 578 10.03 -39.74 6.52
C PHE A 578 10.19 -40.46 5.17
N VAL A 579 11.30 -40.21 4.49
CA VAL A 579 11.56 -40.77 3.17
C VAL A 579 11.63 -42.30 3.21
N VAL A 580 12.25 -42.88 4.24
CA VAL A 580 12.30 -44.34 4.43
C VAL A 580 10.90 -44.92 4.64
N MET A 581 10.07 -44.28 5.46
CA MET A 581 8.68 -44.72 5.69
C MET A 581 7.85 -44.66 4.41
N GLN A 582 8.07 -43.63 3.57
CA GLN A 582 7.38 -43.46 2.28
C GLN A 582 7.80 -44.55 1.29
N ASN A 583 9.10 -44.89 1.21
CA ASN A 583 9.59 -45.94 0.32
C ASN A 583 9.07 -47.35 0.72
N ARG A 584 8.86 -47.56 2.03
CA ARG A 584 8.29 -48.81 2.58
C ARG A 584 6.75 -48.82 2.66
N LEU A 585 6.08 -47.82 2.07
CA LEU A 585 4.61 -47.72 1.99
C LEU A 585 3.91 -47.80 3.36
N GLN A 586 4.56 -47.35 4.45
CA GLN A 586 3.98 -47.35 5.80
C GLN A 586 3.04 -46.15 6.02
N PHE A 587 1.95 -46.10 5.26
CA PHE A 587 0.97 -45.00 5.31
C PHE A 587 0.32 -44.84 6.70
N GLY A 588 0.17 -45.93 7.47
CA GLY A 588 -0.35 -45.88 8.83
C GLY A 588 0.54 -45.07 9.79
N THR A 589 1.86 -45.31 9.77
CA THR A 589 2.83 -44.55 10.59
C THR A 589 2.82 -43.07 10.24
N ARG A 590 2.67 -42.75 8.94
CA ARG A 590 2.56 -41.38 8.46
C ARG A 590 1.31 -40.68 8.97
N ALA A 591 0.15 -41.33 8.86
CA ALA A 591 -1.11 -40.80 9.38
C ALA A 591 -1.03 -40.54 10.90
N THR A 592 -0.40 -41.45 11.66
CA THR A 592 -0.18 -41.28 13.10
C THR A 592 0.75 -40.10 13.40
N ALA A 593 1.84 -39.94 12.66
CA ALA A 593 2.78 -38.83 12.84
C ALA A 593 2.12 -37.47 12.57
N GLU A 594 1.45 -37.32 11.42
CA GLU A 594 0.75 -36.08 11.03
C GLU A 594 -0.39 -35.75 12.01
N SER A 595 -1.16 -36.74 12.46
CA SER A 595 -2.24 -36.55 13.43
C SER A 595 -1.70 -36.12 14.80
N THR A 596 -0.65 -36.78 15.29
CA THR A 596 -0.04 -36.47 16.60
C THR A 596 0.58 -35.07 16.60
N ALA A 597 1.31 -34.73 15.54
CA ALA A 597 1.92 -33.41 15.38
C ALA A 597 0.87 -32.30 15.29
N THR A 598 -0.20 -32.51 14.52
CA THR A 598 -1.31 -31.55 14.40
C THR A 598 -2.02 -31.36 15.75
N PHE A 599 -2.27 -32.44 16.48
CA PHE A 599 -2.85 -32.36 17.82
C PHE A 599 -1.98 -31.56 18.79
N LEU A 600 -0.66 -31.84 18.82
CA LEU A 600 0.30 -31.08 19.62
C LEU A 600 0.31 -29.60 19.26
N ARG A 601 0.34 -29.26 17.97
CA ARG A 601 0.25 -27.88 17.47
C ARG A 601 -0.97 -27.17 18.04
N CYS A 602 -2.15 -27.79 17.96
CA CYS A 602 -3.40 -27.21 18.44
C CYS A 602 -3.37 -27.01 19.96
N VAL A 603 -2.95 -28.02 20.73
CA VAL A 603 -2.91 -27.96 22.21
C VAL A 603 -1.91 -26.90 22.69
N VAL A 604 -0.70 -26.86 22.12
CA VAL A 604 0.33 -25.90 22.51
C VAL A 604 -0.07 -24.47 22.11
N THR A 605 -0.62 -24.28 20.90
CA THR A 605 -1.10 -22.97 20.45
C THR A 605 -2.21 -22.46 21.36
N LEU A 606 -3.21 -23.30 21.65
CA LEU A 606 -4.33 -22.93 22.52
C LEU A 606 -3.88 -22.71 23.96
N GLY A 607 -3.07 -23.62 24.52
CA GLY A 607 -2.58 -23.52 25.89
C GLY A 607 -1.71 -22.28 26.12
N SER A 608 -0.81 -21.97 25.18
CA SER A 608 0.03 -20.76 25.26
C SER A 608 -0.77 -19.47 25.01
N ALA A 609 -1.77 -19.48 24.13
CA ALA A 609 -2.66 -18.35 23.92
C ALA A 609 -3.54 -18.08 25.15
N VAL A 610 -4.08 -19.12 25.80
CA VAL A 610 -4.89 -19.00 27.03
C VAL A 610 -4.04 -18.54 28.20
N TRP A 611 -2.84 -19.11 28.38
CA TRP A 611 -1.88 -18.65 29.40
C TRP A 611 -1.43 -17.20 29.16
N GLY A 612 -1.36 -16.80 27.89
CA GLY A 612 -1.10 -15.44 27.44
C GLY A 612 -2.29 -14.50 27.45
N ALA A 613 -3.50 -14.88 27.89
CA ALA A 613 -4.66 -14.00 27.77
C ALA A 613 -4.49 -12.65 28.49
N ASN A 614 -3.66 -12.61 29.56
CA ASN A 614 -3.35 -11.40 30.33
C ASN A 614 -1.93 -10.83 30.05
N ARG A 615 -1.19 -11.39 29.10
CA ARG A 615 0.16 -10.96 28.72
C ARG A 615 0.22 -10.77 27.21
N ASP A 616 0.74 -9.65 26.71
CA ASP A 616 0.77 -9.41 25.27
C ASP A 616 1.83 -10.28 24.58
N LEU A 617 1.49 -11.55 24.31
CA LEU A 617 2.40 -12.54 23.70
C LEU A 617 2.48 -12.40 22.17
N GLY A 618 1.67 -11.55 21.56
CA GLY A 618 1.65 -11.31 20.13
C GLY A 618 1.45 -12.60 19.32
N VAL A 619 2.38 -12.87 18.40
CA VAL A 619 2.36 -14.06 17.52
C VAL A 619 3.07 -15.29 18.08
N LEU A 620 3.64 -15.19 19.29
CA LEU A 620 4.43 -16.26 19.92
C LEU A 620 3.67 -17.60 20.09
N PRO A 621 2.38 -17.64 20.47
CA PRO A 621 1.63 -18.90 20.59
C PRO A 621 1.64 -19.74 19.31
N PHE A 622 1.54 -19.09 18.14
CA PHE A 622 1.56 -19.77 16.84
C PHE A 622 2.93 -20.34 16.51
N ALA A 623 4.01 -19.61 16.83
CA ALA A 623 5.37 -20.07 16.63
C ALA A 623 5.70 -21.28 17.52
N LEU A 624 5.31 -21.24 18.81
CA LEU A 624 5.46 -22.36 19.74
C LEU A 624 4.65 -23.58 19.30
N GLY A 625 3.42 -23.35 18.82
CA GLY A 625 2.61 -24.37 18.18
C GLY A 625 3.34 -25.03 17.02
N GLN A 626 3.96 -24.26 16.13
CA GLN A 626 4.66 -24.81 14.97
C GLN A 626 5.95 -25.55 15.32
N LEU A 627 6.67 -25.10 16.34
CA LEU A 627 7.80 -25.86 16.87
C LEU A 627 7.35 -27.21 17.45
N SER A 628 6.23 -27.24 18.18
CA SER A 628 5.67 -28.49 18.73
C SER A 628 5.22 -29.46 17.64
N TYR A 629 4.73 -28.94 16.51
CA TYR A 629 4.41 -29.73 15.32
C TYR A 629 5.66 -30.45 14.78
N GLY A 630 6.75 -29.71 14.54
CA GLY A 630 8.01 -30.28 14.07
C GLY A 630 8.61 -31.31 15.04
N LEU A 631 8.55 -31.03 16.35
CA LEU A 631 9.02 -31.96 17.38
C LEU A 631 8.18 -33.24 17.44
N GLY A 632 6.86 -33.13 17.28
CA GLY A 632 5.95 -34.28 17.21
C GLY A 632 6.26 -35.20 16.02
N LEU A 633 6.45 -34.62 14.84
CA LEU A 633 6.90 -35.35 13.64
C LEU A 633 8.22 -36.06 13.88
N LEU A 634 9.21 -35.34 14.41
CA LEU A 634 10.54 -35.89 14.69
C LEU A 634 10.47 -37.06 15.67
N ALA A 635 9.71 -36.93 16.76
CA ALA A 635 9.58 -37.98 17.78
C ALA A 635 8.96 -39.26 17.21
N VAL A 636 7.84 -39.14 16.48
CA VAL A 636 7.15 -40.32 15.91
C VAL A 636 8.00 -40.97 14.83
N TYR A 637 8.59 -40.20 13.93
CA TYR A 637 9.42 -40.76 12.85
C TYR A 637 10.74 -41.34 13.34
N THR A 638 11.38 -40.75 14.34
CA THR A 638 12.60 -41.34 14.93
C THR A 638 12.28 -42.61 15.71
N TRP A 639 11.16 -42.66 16.43
CA TRP A 639 10.72 -43.88 17.13
C TRP A 639 10.45 -45.04 16.17
N HIS A 640 9.57 -44.85 15.19
CA HIS A 640 9.23 -45.89 14.22
C HIS A 640 10.39 -46.19 13.25
N GLY A 641 11.12 -45.15 12.82
CA GLY A 641 12.27 -45.28 11.93
C GLY A 641 13.43 -46.03 12.59
N SER A 642 13.72 -45.78 13.87
CA SER A 642 14.79 -46.51 14.59
C SER A 642 14.41 -47.96 14.87
N GLY A 643 13.12 -48.23 15.10
CA GLY A 643 12.57 -49.58 15.16
C GLY A 643 12.75 -50.34 13.85
N LEU A 644 12.51 -49.69 12.71
CA LEU A 644 12.70 -50.28 11.38
C LEU A 644 14.19 -50.46 11.04
N ALA A 645 15.03 -49.47 11.36
CA ALA A 645 16.48 -49.50 11.16
C ALA A 645 17.13 -50.69 11.90
N LYS A 646 16.70 -50.97 13.14
CA LYS A 646 17.17 -52.13 13.91
C LYS A 646 16.72 -53.47 13.33
N ARG A 647 15.53 -53.53 12.71
CA ARG A 647 14.99 -54.76 12.10
C ARG A 647 15.65 -55.10 10.76
N GLU A 648 15.93 -54.09 9.94
CA GLU A 648 16.45 -54.27 8.58
C GLU A 648 17.98 -54.05 8.47
N GLY A 649 18.62 -53.48 9.49
CA GLY A 649 20.08 -53.34 9.57
C GLY A 649 20.67 -52.13 8.83
N PHE A 650 19.88 -51.07 8.60
CA PHE A 650 20.33 -49.79 8.04
C PHE A 650 20.51 -48.70 9.13
N SER A 651 21.19 -47.60 8.82
CA SER A 651 21.38 -46.46 9.73
C SER A 651 20.54 -45.27 9.30
N LEU A 652 19.88 -44.58 10.25
CA LEU A 652 19.22 -43.28 10.01
C LEU A 652 20.22 -42.12 9.95
N LEU A 653 21.47 -42.33 10.37
CA LEU A 653 22.57 -41.39 10.21
C LEU A 653 23.27 -41.59 8.86
N PRO A 654 23.93 -40.55 8.31
CA PRO A 654 24.66 -40.67 7.05
C PRO A 654 25.78 -41.69 7.18
N ARG A 655 25.85 -42.65 6.25
CA ARG A 655 26.89 -43.68 6.24
C ARG A 655 27.48 -43.83 4.84
N ARG A 656 28.80 -44.02 4.77
CA ARG A 656 29.50 -44.28 3.50
C ARG A 656 29.00 -45.59 2.90
N ILE A 657 28.70 -45.57 1.61
CA ILE A 657 28.34 -46.76 0.84
C ILE A 657 29.62 -47.29 0.20
N THR A 658 30.21 -48.32 0.80
CA THR A 658 31.44 -48.94 0.28
C THR A 658 31.06 -50.00 -0.75
N ALA A 659 31.15 -49.69 -2.04
CA ALA A 659 31.18 -50.72 -3.07
C ALA A 659 32.55 -51.43 -2.99
N LEU A 660 32.58 -52.69 -2.54
CA LEU A 660 33.78 -53.52 -2.64
C LEU A 660 34.05 -53.79 -4.14
N PRO A 661 35.26 -53.53 -4.66
CA PRO A 661 35.56 -53.86 -6.04
C PRO A 661 35.62 -55.39 -6.19
N THR A 662 34.67 -55.97 -6.92
CA THR A 662 34.76 -57.35 -7.39
C THR A 662 35.92 -57.44 -8.39
N LYS A 663 36.81 -58.42 -8.22
CA LYS A 663 38.06 -58.64 -8.99
C LYS A 663 37.85 -59.02 -10.49
N ALA A 664 36.79 -58.57 -11.14
CA ALA A 664 36.46 -58.93 -12.52
C ALA A 664 36.22 -57.71 -13.44
N ALA A 665 36.71 -56.53 -13.09
CA ALA A 665 36.62 -55.33 -13.92
C ALA A 665 38.01 -54.74 -14.20
N GLN A 666 38.84 -55.50 -14.91
CA GLN A 666 40.11 -55.03 -15.46
C GLN A 666 40.03 -55.08 -16.99
N GLN A 667 39.07 -54.37 -17.58
CA GLN A 667 39.07 -53.90 -18.98
C GLN A 667 37.71 -53.30 -19.35
N GLN A 668 37.43 -52.07 -18.93
CA GLN A 668 36.58 -51.17 -19.72
C GLN A 668 36.83 -49.71 -19.34
N LYS A 669 36.79 -48.86 -20.37
CA LYS A 669 36.98 -47.40 -20.40
C LYS A 669 36.37 -46.68 -19.17
N LEU A 670 37.03 -45.61 -18.72
CA LEU A 670 36.57 -44.68 -17.69
C LEU A 670 35.11 -44.24 -17.94
N ASP A 671 34.16 -44.86 -17.24
CA ASP A 671 32.90 -44.22 -16.88
C ASP A 671 33.10 -43.55 -15.52
N GLU A 672 32.71 -42.28 -15.40
CA GLU A 672 32.93 -41.47 -14.20
C GLU A 672 32.36 -42.14 -12.93
N PRO A 673 32.94 -41.90 -11.73
CA PRO A 673 32.50 -42.57 -10.51
C PRO A 673 31.00 -42.38 -10.26
N GLU A 674 30.29 -43.50 -10.07
CA GLU A 674 28.82 -43.59 -9.93
C GLU A 674 28.28 -42.88 -8.66
N PHE A 675 29.17 -42.54 -7.72
CA PHE A 675 28.86 -41.90 -6.44
C PHE A 675 29.75 -40.66 -6.20
N MET A 676 29.13 -39.53 -5.83
CA MET A 676 29.86 -38.35 -5.33
C MET A 676 30.19 -38.53 -3.84
N LEU A 677 31.45 -38.30 -3.47
CA LEU A 677 31.95 -38.33 -2.09
C LEU A 677 31.70 -39.64 -1.32
N SER A 678 31.40 -40.77 -1.99
CA SER A 678 31.03 -42.06 -1.38
C SER A 678 29.74 -42.06 -0.52
N TYR A 679 28.93 -40.99 -0.60
CA TYR A 679 27.67 -40.83 0.14
C TYR A 679 26.44 -40.65 -0.75
N PHE A 680 26.59 -40.03 -1.93
CA PHE A 680 25.46 -39.63 -2.78
C PHE A 680 25.52 -40.29 -4.16
N TYR A 681 24.42 -40.89 -4.61
CA TYR A 681 24.30 -41.49 -5.95
C TYR A 681 24.13 -40.40 -7.01
N ARG A 682 25.04 -40.33 -7.99
CA ARG A 682 25.11 -39.22 -8.96
C ARG A 682 23.87 -39.05 -9.84
N PRO A 683 23.28 -40.13 -10.40
CA PRO A 683 22.09 -40.00 -11.23
C PRO A 683 20.89 -39.43 -10.47
N THR A 684 20.71 -39.79 -9.20
CA THR A 684 19.66 -39.20 -8.36
C THR A 684 19.97 -37.74 -8.02
N LEU A 685 21.24 -37.36 -7.86
CA LEU A 685 21.63 -35.96 -7.62
C LEU A 685 21.37 -35.06 -8.85
N GLN A 686 21.68 -35.54 -10.06
CA GLN A 686 21.39 -34.84 -11.32
C GLN A 686 19.89 -34.75 -11.60
N LEU A 687 19.14 -35.82 -11.26
CA LEU A 687 17.68 -35.80 -11.34
C LEU A 687 17.08 -34.83 -10.31
N ALA A 688 17.59 -34.83 -9.07
CA ALA A 688 17.15 -33.91 -8.03
C ALA A 688 17.46 -32.44 -8.38
N SER A 689 18.63 -32.15 -8.96
CA SER A 689 18.99 -30.78 -9.35
C SER A 689 18.16 -30.26 -10.54
N SER A 690 17.93 -31.09 -11.56
CA SER A 690 17.04 -30.74 -12.68
C SER A 690 15.59 -30.57 -12.22
N MET A 691 15.10 -31.44 -11.34
CA MET A 691 13.79 -31.31 -10.71
C MET A 691 13.69 -30.10 -9.78
N MET A 692 14.77 -29.71 -9.11
CA MET A 692 14.80 -28.52 -8.27
C MET A 692 14.66 -27.24 -9.09
N ALA A 693 15.36 -27.14 -10.22
CA ALA A 693 15.20 -26.03 -11.17
C ALA A 693 13.77 -25.98 -11.76
N GLN A 694 13.21 -27.14 -12.12
CA GLN A 694 11.81 -27.24 -12.56
C GLN A 694 10.81 -26.90 -11.45
N SER A 695 11.09 -27.29 -10.21
CA SER A 695 10.24 -27.03 -9.05
C SER A 695 10.24 -25.56 -8.65
N LEU A 696 11.34 -24.82 -8.87
CA LEU A 696 11.38 -23.36 -8.68
C LEU A 696 10.40 -22.65 -9.62
N VAL A 697 10.45 -22.96 -10.91
CA VAL A 697 9.51 -22.40 -11.90
C VAL A 697 8.09 -22.84 -11.58
N LYS A 698 7.90 -24.11 -11.23
CA LYS A 698 6.58 -24.63 -10.87
C LYS A 698 6.03 -23.99 -9.60
N HIS A 699 6.86 -23.72 -8.59
CA HIS A 699 6.45 -23.07 -7.34
C HIS A 699 6.00 -21.64 -7.57
N ILE A 700 6.75 -20.89 -8.38
CA ILE A 700 6.34 -19.53 -8.77
C ILE A 700 5.01 -19.58 -9.55
N LEU A 701 4.82 -20.60 -10.40
CA LEU A 701 3.56 -20.77 -11.15
C LEU A 701 2.39 -21.30 -10.32
N THR A 702 2.62 -22.08 -9.25
CA THR A 702 1.55 -22.67 -8.42
C THR A 702 1.23 -21.87 -7.17
N GLN A 703 2.22 -21.23 -6.55
CA GLN A 703 2.07 -20.34 -5.40
C GLN A 703 2.09 -18.85 -5.80
N GLY A 704 2.23 -18.55 -7.09
CA GLY A 704 2.24 -17.18 -7.61
C GLY A 704 1.05 -16.37 -7.12
N ASP A 705 -0.12 -17.00 -7.00
CA ASP A 705 -1.31 -16.33 -6.48
C ASP A 705 -1.11 -15.88 -5.01
N THR A 706 -0.61 -16.76 -4.14
CA THR A 706 -0.29 -16.46 -2.72
C THR A 706 0.80 -15.39 -2.59
N PHE A 707 1.87 -15.46 -3.39
CA PHE A 707 2.93 -14.46 -3.40
C PHE A 707 2.41 -13.10 -3.84
N LEU A 708 1.58 -13.08 -4.88
CA LEU A 708 1.04 -11.86 -5.43
C LEU A 708 0.01 -11.22 -4.49
N VAL A 709 -0.77 -12.02 -3.73
CA VAL A 709 -1.55 -11.52 -2.58
C VAL A 709 -0.62 -10.86 -1.55
N SER A 710 0.50 -11.51 -1.21
CA SER A 710 1.46 -10.98 -0.23
C SER A 710 2.09 -9.66 -0.67
N ILE A 711 2.33 -9.46 -1.97
CA ILE A 711 2.97 -8.27 -2.52
C ILE A 711 1.97 -7.11 -2.70
N LEU A 712 0.76 -7.41 -3.18
CA LEU A 712 -0.21 -6.37 -3.55
C LEU A 712 -1.12 -5.91 -2.41
N SER A 713 -1.21 -6.68 -1.32
CA SER A 713 -2.23 -6.49 -0.27
C SER A 713 -1.64 -5.99 1.04
N THR A 714 -2.40 -5.18 1.77
CA THR A 714 -2.02 -4.74 3.12
C THR A 714 -2.08 -5.90 4.12
N PRO A 715 -1.30 -5.87 5.21
CA PRO A 715 -1.33 -6.93 6.24
C PRO A 715 -2.73 -7.18 6.83
N THR A 716 -3.56 -6.13 6.92
CA THR A 716 -4.95 -6.23 7.35
C THR A 716 -5.83 -6.96 6.32
N ALA A 717 -5.72 -6.62 5.03
CA ALA A 717 -6.43 -7.33 3.98
C ALA A 717 -5.99 -8.80 3.88
N GLN A 718 -4.70 -9.08 4.09
CA GLN A 718 -4.17 -10.44 4.15
C GLN A 718 -4.74 -11.23 5.33
N GLY A 719 -4.79 -10.65 6.53
CA GLY A 719 -5.38 -11.30 7.71
C GLY A 719 -6.86 -11.62 7.52
N VAL A 720 -7.63 -10.67 7.00
CA VAL A 720 -9.06 -10.85 6.70
C VAL A 720 -9.30 -11.89 5.60
N TYR A 721 -8.51 -11.84 4.52
CA TYR A 721 -8.57 -12.83 3.44
C TYR A 721 -8.16 -14.22 3.92
N ALA A 722 -7.09 -14.34 4.70
CA ALA A 722 -6.60 -15.62 5.24
C ALA A 722 -7.65 -16.27 6.14
N LEU A 723 -8.29 -15.50 7.02
CA LEU A 723 -9.39 -15.98 7.85
C LEU A 723 -10.55 -16.51 7.00
N ALA A 724 -11.02 -15.70 6.04
CA ALA A 724 -12.12 -16.07 5.16
C ALA A 724 -11.77 -17.30 4.30
N ASN A 725 -10.54 -17.38 3.78
CA ASN A 725 -10.07 -18.51 2.99
C ASN A 725 -9.97 -19.80 3.83
N ASN A 726 -9.51 -19.73 5.08
CA ASN A 726 -9.39 -20.91 5.94
C ASN A 726 -10.76 -21.50 6.31
N TYR A 727 -11.75 -20.68 6.61
CA TYR A 727 -13.12 -21.16 6.89
C TYR A 727 -13.90 -21.48 5.60
N GLY A 728 -13.80 -20.63 4.58
CA GLY A 728 -14.53 -20.77 3.33
C GLY A 728 -14.06 -21.97 2.48
N SER A 729 -12.76 -22.29 2.49
CA SER A 729 -12.22 -23.46 1.77
C SER A 729 -12.42 -24.79 2.50
N LEU A 730 -12.91 -24.79 3.74
CA LEU A 730 -13.05 -26.00 4.55
C LEU A 730 -13.99 -27.03 3.89
N LEU A 731 -15.07 -26.56 3.26
CA LEU A 731 -15.96 -27.41 2.47
C LEU A 731 -15.23 -28.03 1.27
N ALA A 732 -14.44 -27.23 0.54
CA ALA A 732 -13.66 -27.73 -0.58
C ALA A 732 -12.65 -28.81 -0.14
N ARG A 733 -12.00 -28.63 1.01
CA ARG A 733 -11.01 -29.58 1.56
C ARG A 733 -11.65 -30.86 2.08
N LEU A 734 -12.78 -30.78 2.77
CA LEU A 734 -13.39 -31.95 3.43
C LEU A 734 -14.31 -32.74 2.51
N VAL A 735 -14.95 -32.09 1.53
CA VAL A 735 -15.95 -32.73 0.66
C VAL A 735 -15.44 -32.86 -0.77
N PHE A 736 -14.99 -31.76 -1.39
CA PHE A 736 -14.66 -31.78 -2.82
C PHE A 736 -13.35 -32.49 -3.12
N GLN A 737 -12.28 -32.20 -2.37
CA GLN A 737 -10.95 -32.72 -2.63
C GLN A 737 -10.87 -34.27 -2.60
N PRO A 738 -11.45 -35.00 -1.62
CA PRO A 738 -11.41 -36.46 -1.63
C PRO A 738 -12.15 -37.08 -2.83
N ILE A 739 -13.25 -36.46 -3.24
CA ILE A 739 -14.03 -36.88 -4.41
C ILE A 739 -13.26 -36.60 -5.70
N GLU A 740 -12.56 -35.46 -5.80
CA GLU A 740 -11.71 -35.11 -6.94
C GLU A 740 -10.56 -36.12 -7.12
N GLU A 741 -9.84 -36.45 -6.04
CA GLU A 741 -8.77 -37.45 -6.06
C GLU A 741 -9.28 -38.84 -6.47
N SER A 742 -10.45 -39.21 -5.96
CA SER A 742 -11.14 -40.45 -6.33
C SER A 742 -11.56 -40.45 -7.80
N SER A 743 -12.07 -39.32 -8.30
CA SER A 743 -12.53 -39.17 -9.68
C SER A 743 -11.39 -39.28 -10.69
N ARG A 744 -10.21 -38.74 -10.37
CA ARG A 744 -9.00 -38.88 -11.19
C ARG A 744 -8.64 -40.35 -11.38
N SER A 745 -8.63 -41.10 -10.29
CA SER A 745 -8.37 -42.55 -10.31
C SER A 745 -9.42 -43.33 -11.08
N TYR A 746 -10.69 -42.94 -10.94
CA TYR A 746 -11.82 -43.54 -11.67
C TYR A 746 -11.69 -43.34 -13.19
N PHE A 747 -11.51 -42.10 -13.65
CA PHE A 747 -11.39 -41.80 -15.08
C PHE A 747 -10.14 -42.42 -15.72
N SER A 748 -8.99 -42.39 -15.04
CA SER A 748 -7.76 -43.02 -15.55
C SER A 748 -7.90 -44.52 -15.74
N ARG A 749 -8.68 -45.21 -14.89
CA ARG A 749 -8.96 -46.65 -15.05
C ARG A 749 -9.98 -46.93 -16.13
N LEU A 750 -11.05 -46.14 -16.19
CA LEU A 750 -12.14 -46.33 -17.15
C LEU A 750 -11.69 -46.09 -18.60
N LEU A 751 -10.73 -45.18 -18.80
CA LEU A 751 -10.23 -44.78 -20.11
C LEU A 751 -8.84 -45.37 -20.46
N ALA A 752 -8.34 -46.34 -19.65
CA ALA A 752 -7.08 -47.01 -19.93
C ALA A 752 -7.18 -47.88 -21.21
N PRO A 753 -6.13 -47.93 -22.06
CA PRO A 753 -6.12 -48.80 -23.23
C PRO A 753 -6.19 -50.28 -22.83
N SER A 754 -7.19 -51.02 -23.32
CA SER A 754 -7.33 -52.45 -23.11
C SER A 754 -6.10 -53.20 -23.64
N THR A 755 -5.35 -53.88 -22.78
CA THR A 755 -4.22 -54.73 -23.16
C THR A 755 -4.73 -55.92 -24.00
N PRO A 756 -4.12 -56.25 -25.16
CA PRO A 756 -4.53 -57.43 -25.91
C PRO A 756 -4.18 -58.70 -25.13
N PRO A 757 -5.06 -59.71 -25.03
CA PRO A 757 -4.70 -60.99 -24.45
C PRO A 757 -3.68 -61.73 -25.33
N PRO A 758 -2.88 -62.65 -24.77
CA PRO A 758 -1.86 -63.39 -25.50
C PRO A 758 -2.46 -64.21 -26.64
N THR A 759 -1.76 -64.20 -27.76
CA THR A 759 -2.04 -64.96 -28.99
C THR A 759 -2.25 -66.45 -28.73
N THR A 760 -3.47 -66.94 -28.95
CA THR A 760 -3.72 -68.32 -29.38
C THR A 760 -4.59 -68.30 -30.63
N PRO A 761 -4.26 -69.06 -31.69
CA PRO A 761 -4.99 -69.03 -32.94
C PRO A 761 -6.33 -69.76 -32.78
N LYS A 762 -7.45 -69.12 -33.17
CA LYS A 762 -8.75 -69.78 -33.34
C LYS A 762 -9.25 -69.63 -34.79
N PRO A 763 -9.98 -70.64 -35.31
CA PRO A 763 -10.24 -70.88 -36.73
C PRO A 763 -11.37 -69.99 -37.30
N PRO A 764 -11.54 -69.95 -38.63
CA PRO A 764 -12.40 -68.98 -39.29
C PRO A 764 -13.88 -69.40 -39.23
N GLY A 765 -14.75 -68.47 -38.81
CA GLY A 765 -16.19 -68.65 -39.01
C GLY A 765 -17.07 -67.86 -38.05
N LYS A 766 -17.73 -66.83 -38.62
CA LYS A 766 -18.96 -66.12 -38.23
C LYS A 766 -18.76 -64.62 -37.95
N GLN A 767 -19.00 -63.85 -39.00
CA GLN A 767 -19.41 -62.45 -38.90
C GLN A 767 -20.68 -62.39 -38.06
N THR A 768 -20.59 -61.79 -36.89
CA THR A 768 -21.76 -61.43 -36.08
C THR A 768 -21.76 -59.90 -36.03
N GLN A 769 -22.85 -59.29 -36.47
CA GLN A 769 -23.08 -57.85 -36.41
C GLN A 769 -22.94 -57.33 -34.96
N PRO A 770 -22.44 -56.10 -34.75
CA PRO A 770 -22.40 -55.52 -33.41
C PRO A 770 -23.82 -55.14 -32.96
N SER A 771 -24.21 -55.63 -31.79
CA SER A 771 -25.41 -55.22 -31.05
C SER A 771 -25.28 -53.77 -30.51
N PRO A 772 -26.38 -53.01 -30.32
CA PRO A 772 -26.32 -51.58 -30.02
C PRO A 772 -25.98 -51.18 -28.56
N ASP A 773 -25.83 -52.11 -27.62
CA ASP A 773 -25.94 -51.80 -26.17
C ASP A 773 -24.65 -51.91 -25.33
N ALA A 774 -23.47 -52.00 -25.95
CA ALA A 774 -22.21 -51.85 -25.20
C ALA A 774 -21.76 -50.38 -25.23
N ALA A 775 -22.21 -49.59 -24.25
CA ALA A 775 -21.76 -48.19 -24.11
C ALA A 775 -20.23 -48.13 -24.09
N SER A 776 -19.63 -47.37 -25.02
CA SER A 776 -18.18 -47.20 -25.06
C SER A 776 -17.67 -46.63 -23.72
N PRO A 777 -16.46 -46.98 -23.27
CA PRO A 777 -15.90 -46.43 -22.02
C PRO A 777 -15.89 -44.89 -22.00
N ALA A 778 -15.80 -44.25 -23.18
CA ALA A 778 -15.95 -42.81 -23.35
C ALA A 778 -17.37 -42.29 -23.03
N HIS A 779 -18.44 -43.02 -23.39
CA HIS A 779 -19.81 -42.67 -23.03
C HIS A 779 -20.03 -42.74 -21.51
N ALA A 780 -19.52 -43.80 -20.87
CA ALA A 780 -19.61 -43.96 -19.41
C ALA A 780 -18.85 -42.83 -18.68
N ALA A 781 -17.66 -42.45 -19.17
CA ALA A 781 -16.89 -41.34 -18.63
C ALA A 781 -17.61 -39.99 -18.79
N LEU A 782 -18.25 -39.75 -19.94
CA LEU A 782 -19.05 -38.54 -20.20
C LEU A 782 -20.23 -38.43 -19.23
N GLN A 783 -21.00 -39.52 -19.08
CA GLN A 783 -22.14 -39.56 -18.17
C GLN A 783 -21.73 -39.38 -16.70
N ALA A 784 -20.62 -40.00 -16.28
CA ALA A 784 -20.07 -39.84 -14.94
C ALA A 784 -19.63 -38.39 -14.68
N LEU A 785 -18.92 -37.76 -15.63
CA LEU A 785 -18.48 -36.37 -15.54
C LEU A 785 -19.66 -35.40 -15.44
N GLN A 786 -20.67 -35.56 -16.31
CA GLN A 786 -21.89 -34.73 -16.28
C GLN A 786 -22.66 -34.89 -14.98
N SER A 787 -22.80 -36.13 -14.49
CA SER A 787 -23.50 -36.41 -13.23
C SER A 787 -22.78 -35.81 -12.02
N LEU A 788 -21.44 -35.91 -11.99
CA LEU A 788 -20.64 -35.40 -10.89
C LEU A 788 -20.62 -33.86 -10.87
N LEU A 789 -20.45 -33.22 -12.03
CA LEU A 789 -20.57 -31.76 -12.15
C LEU A 789 -21.96 -31.24 -11.75
N ARG A 790 -23.03 -31.93 -12.18
CA ARG A 790 -24.41 -31.56 -11.81
C ARG A 790 -24.64 -31.68 -10.31
N ALA A 791 -24.14 -32.75 -9.68
CA ALA A 791 -24.22 -32.92 -8.22
C ALA A 791 -23.51 -31.79 -7.46
N TYR A 792 -22.32 -31.39 -7.93
CA TYR A 792 -21.55 -30.29 -7.36
C TYR A 792 -22.26 -28.93 -7.52
N LEU A 793 -22.85 -28.66 -8.68
CA LEU A 793 -23.62 -27.44 -8.91
C LEU A 793 -24.87 -27.39 -8.03
N LEU A 794 -25.53 -28.52 -7.77
CA LEU A 794 -26.68 -28.58 -6.86
C LEU A 794 -26.28 -28.30 -5.40
N LEU A 795 -25.15 -28.83 -4.94
CA LEU A 795 -24.64 -28.50 -3.60
C LEU A 795 -24.23 -27.01 -3.52
N SER A 796 -23.56 -26.52 -4.56
CA SER A 796 -23.12 -25.12 -4.69
C SER A 796 -24.30 -24.12 -4.68
N LEU A 797 -25.46 -24.55 -5.18
CA LEU A 797 -26.68 -23.75 -5.17
C LEU A 797 -27.20 -23.49 -3.75
N ALA A 798 -27.09 -24.46 -2.85
CA ALA A 798 -27.43 -24.29 -1.44
C ALA A 798 -26.49 -23.31 -0.74
N ILE A 799 -25.19 -23.44 -1.03
CA ILE A 799 -24.13 -22.61 -0.43
C ILE A 799 -24.26 -21.15 -0.87
N THR A 800 -24.55 -20.90 -2.15
CA THR A 800 -24.74 -19.52 -2.63
C THR A 800 -26.05 -18.90 -2.18
N ALA A 801 -27.12 -19.69 -2.02
CA ALA A 801 -28.41 -19.19 -1.56
C ALA A 801 -28.40 -18.80 -0.07
N LEU A 802 -27.78 -19.62 0.79
CA LEU A 802 -27.81 -19.48 2.25
C LEU A 802 -26.51 -18.91 2.83
N GLY A 803 -25.38 -19.26 2.25
CA GLY A 803 -24.04 -18.97 2.76
C GLY A 803 -23.78 -17.48 3.02
N PRO A 804 -24.03 -16.55 2.07
CA PRO A 804 -23.78 -15.14 2.28
C PRO A 804 -24.51 -14.55 3.50
N ALA A 805 -25.73 -14.99 3.77
CA ALA A 805 -26.50 -14.56 4.95
C ALA A 805 -26.09 -15.29 6.23
N ALA A 806 -25.57 -16.51 6.12
CA ALA A 806 -25.05 -17.29 7.25
C ALA A 806 -23.64 -16.85 7.69
N SER A 807 -22.85 -16.24 6.80
CA SER A 807 -21.44 -15.90 7.06
C SER A 807 -21.24 -14.98 8.27
N PRO A 808 -21.96 -13.84 8.44
CA PRO A 808 -21.79 -12.99 9.61
C PRO A 808 -22.08 -13.67 10.96
N PRO A 809 -23.24 -14.33 11.17
CA PRO A 809 -23.52 -14.99 12.45
C PRO A 809 -22.62 -16.22 12.68
N LEU A 810 -22.26 -16.96 11.62
CA LEU A 810 -21.31 -18.07 11.72
C LEU A 810 -19.94 -17.59 12.19
N LEU A 811 -19.45 -16.48 11.62
CA LEU A 811 -18.16 -15.92 12.00
C LEU A 811 -18.19 -15.31 13.40
N ALA A 812 -19.28 -14.66 13.79
CA ALA A 812 -19.47 -14.14 15.14
C ALA A 812 -19.46 -15.26 16.20
N LEU A 813 -20.01 -16.43 15.87
CA LEU A 813 -20.00 -17.60 16.76
C LEU A 813 -18.60 -18.23 16.88
N VAL A 814 -17.87 -18.37 15.77
CA VAL A 814 -16.59 -19.11 15.72
C VAL A 814 -15.38 -18.24 16.08
N ALA A 815 -15.33 -17.01 15.56
CA ALA A 815 -14.20 -16.08 15.73
C ALA A 815 -14.50 -14.90 16.67
N GLY A 816 -15.75 -14.71 17.05
CA GLY A 816 -16.19 -13.65 17.97
C GLY A 816 -16.62 -12.34 17.29
N PRO A 817 -17.32 -11.44 18.02
CA PRO A 817 -17.92 -10.23 17.45
C PRO A 817 -16.90 -9.24 16.84
N ARG A 818 -15.69 -9.18 17.41
CA ARG A 818 -14.61 -8.31 16.94
C ARG A 818 -14.15 -8.62 15.51
N TRP A 819 -14.18 -9.89 15.11
CA TRP A 819 -13.83 -10.31 13.75
C TRP A 819 -15.00 -10.21 12.79
N ALA A 820 -16.23 -10.37 13.27
CA ALA A 820 -17.42 -10.16 12.44
C ALA A 820 -17.50 -8.71 11.95
N GLY A 821 -17.15 -7.72 12.78
CA GLY A 821 -17.14 -6.29 12.44
C GLY A 821 -15.93 -5.77 11.65
N SER A 822 -14.88 -6.58 11.44
CA SER A 822 -13.63 -6.14 10.79
C SER A 822 -13.62 -6.26 9.26
N GLY A 823 -14.77 -6.48 8.64
CA GLY A 823 -14.93 -6.78 7.20
C GLY A 823 -14.68 -8.25 6.83
N ALA A 824 -14.35 -9.11 7.80
CA ALA A 824 -14.14 -10.53 7.55
C ALA A 824 -15.44 -11.31 7.30
N ALA A 825 -16.56 -10.87 7.88
CA ALA A 825 -17.86 -11.43 7.57
C ALA A 825 -18.24 -11.20 6.09
N ASP A 826 -17.99 -9.99 5.57
CA ASP A 826 -18.24 -9.64 4.17
C ASP A 826 -17.30 -10.38 3.22
N CYS A 827 -16.02 -10.54 3.61
CA CYS A 827 -15.06 -11.35 2.86
C CYS A 827 -15.48 -12.82 2.79
N LEU A 828 -15.92 -13.40 3.91
CA LEU A 828 -16.43 -14.77 3.96
C LEU A 828 -17.74 -14.92 3.15
N ALA A 829 -18.63 -13.92 3.18
CA ALA A 829 -19.83 -13.89 2.35
C ALA A 829 -19.50 -13.84 0.84
N ALA A 830 -18.50 -13.04 0.45
CA ALA A 830 -17.98 -13.03 -0.92
C ALA A 830 -17.37 -14.39 -1.30
N TYR A 831 -16.68 -15.05 -0.37
CA TYR A 831 -16.10 -16.38 -0.58
C TYR A 831 -17.17 -17.45 -0.89
N MET A 832 -18.39 -17.31 -0.38
CA MET A 832 -19.49 -18.25 -0.72
C MET A 832 -19.86 -18.23 -2.20
N TRP A 833 -19.59 -17.13 -2.92
CA TRP A 833 -19.73 -17.06 -4.38
C TRP A 833 -18.53 -17.65 -5.13
N TYR A 834 -17.40 -17.83 -4.45
CA TYR A 834 -16.19 -18.45 -5.01
C TYR A 834 -16.22 -19.99 -4.91
N VAL A 835 -16.86 -20.56 -3.88
CA VAL A 835 -17.00 -22.03 -3.70
C VAL A 835 -17.54 -22.78 -4.92
N PRO A 836 -18.58 -22.30 -5.65
CA PRO A 836 -19.04 -22.97 -6.87
C PRO A 836 -17.97 -23.08 -7.97
N LEU A 837 -17.09 -22.07 -8.08
CA LEU A 837 -16.00 -22.08 -9.04
C LEU A 837 -14.96 -23.14 -8.67
N LEU A 838 -14.62 -23.25 -7.37
CA LEU A 838 -13.75 -24.31 -6.87
C LEU A 838 -14.31 -25.70 -7.19
N ALA A 839 -15.60 -25.91 -6.94
CA ALA A 839 -16.28 -27.16 -7.18
C ALA A 839 -16.19 -27.59 -8.66
N VAL A 840 -16.55 -26.70 -9.59
CA VAL A 840 -16.52 -26.99 -11.03
C VAL A 840 -15.09 -27.19 -11.54
N ASN A 841 -14.17 -26.33 -11.10
CA ASN A 841 -12.76 -26.41 -11.49
C ASN A 841 -12.13 -27.74 -11.07
N GLY A 842 -12.31 -28.16 -9.81
CA GLY A 842 -11.69 -29.38 -9.29
C GLY A 842 -12.09 -30.64 -10.05
N VAL A 843 -13.38 -30.79 -10.38
CA VAL A 843 -13.89 -31.92 -11.19
C VAL A 843 -13.36 -31.88 -12.62
N ALA A 844 -13.37 -30.69 -13.24
CA ALA A 844 -12.90 -30.52 -14.60
C ALA A 844 -11.40 -30.81 -14.72
N GLU A 845 -10.59 -30.32 -13.78
CA GLU A 845 -9.15 -30.60 -13.72
C GLU A 845 -8.84 -32.05 -13.39
N ALA A 846 -9.61 -32.70 -12.51
CA ALA A 846 -9.46 -34.13 -12.24
C ALA A 846 -9.66 -34.98 -13.50
N PHE A 847 -10.63 -34.62 -14.34
CA PHE A 847 -10.82 -35.26 -15.65
C PHE A 847 -9.67 -34.95 -16.60
N VAL A 848 -9.28 -33.68 -16.80
CA VAL A 848 -8.16 -33.31 -17.68
C VAL A 848 -6.89 -34.04 -17.27
N ALA A 849 -6.54 -34.04 -15.99
CA ALA A 849 -5.36 -34.72 -15.46
C ALA A 849 -5.37 -36.23 -15.67
N SER A 850 -6.54 -36.84 -15.82
CA SER A 850 -6.69 -38.28 -16.05
C SER A 850 -6.49 -38.71 -17.51
N VAL A 851 -6.67 -37.79 -18.48
CA VAL A 851 -6.65 -38.11 -19.93
C VAL A 851 -5.65 -37.29 -20.75
N ALA A 852 -5.10 -36.19 -20.22
CA ALA A 852 -4.24 -35.28 -20.99
C ALA A 852 -2.89 -35.90 -21.34
N SER A 853 -2.46 -35.68 -22.59
CA SER A 853 -1.12 -36.04 -23.05
C SER A 853 -0.05 -35.10 -22.50
N GLU A 854 1.22 -35.50 -22.53
CA GLU A 854 2.35 -34.70 -22.04
C GLU A 854 2.42 -33.31 -22.71
N ALA A 855 2.20 -33.23 -24.02
CA ALA A 855 2.13 -31.96 -24.76
C ALA A 855 0.95 -31.07 -24.32
N GLU A 856 -0.21 -31.68 -24.01
CA GLU A 856 -1.39 -30.96 -23.53
C GLU A 856 -1.21 -30.45 -22.09
N VAL A 857 -0.48 -31.19 -21.24
CA VAL A 857 -0.10 -30.77 -19.87
C VAL A 857 0.90 -29.61 -19.91
N HIS A 858 1.87 -29.62 -20.83
CA HIS A 858 2.76 -28.47 -21.05
C HIS A 858 1.99 -27.23 -21.52
N ARG A 859 1.04 -27.40 -22.45
CA ARG A 859 0.17 -26.32 -22.90
C ARG A 859 -0.69 -25.78 -21.76
N GLN A 860 -1.24 -26.65 -20.91
CA GLN A 860 -1.96 -26.26 -19.70
C GLN A 860 -1.08 -25.40 -18.79
N SER A 861 0.16 -25.84 -18.54
CA SER A 861 1.11 -25.13 -17.68
C SER A 861 1.45 -23.72 -18.21
N ALA A 862 1.59 -23.56 -19.52
CA ALA A 862 1.81 -22.25 -20.15
C ALA A 862 0.58 -21.32 -19.98
N TRP A 863 -0.63 -21.84 -20.18
CA TRP A 863 -1.86 -21.09 -19.95
C TRP A 863 -2.06 -20.72 -18.47
N MET A 864 -1.66 -21.59 -17.53
CA MET A 864 -1.69 -21.26 -16.10
C MET A 864 -0.80 -20.05 -15.77
N GLY A 865 0.37 -19.93 -16.39
CA GLY A 865 1.21 -18.74 -16.27
C GLY A 865 0.52 -17.46 -16.74
N ALA A 866 -0.19 -17.52 -17.88
CA ALA A 866 -0.98 -16.39 -18.38
C ALA A 866 -2.13 -16.02 -17.44
N PHE A 867 -2.81 -17.01 -16.84
CA PHE A 867 -3.90 -16.76 -15.88
C PHE A 867 -3.39 -16.11 -14.59
N SER A 868 -2.19 -16.45 -14.11
CA SER A 868 -1.56 -15.76 -12.98
C SER A 868 -1.26 -14.28 -13.29
N VAL A 869 -0.95 -13.92 -14.53
CA VAL A 869 -0.81 -12.50 -14.94
C VAL A 869 -2.17 -11.79 -14.89
N VAL A 870 -3.24 -12.44 -15.37
CA VAL A 870 -4.61 -11.90 -15.30
C VAL A 870 -5.04 -11.70 -13.85
N PHE A 871 -4.77 -12.68 -12.98
CA PHE A 871 -4.96 -12.57 -11.53
C PHE A 871 -4.18 -11.39 -10.95
N GLY A 872 -2.91 -11.24 -11.36
CA GLY A 872 -2.03 -10.09 -11.13
C GLY A 872 -2.71 -8.74 -11.31
N VAL A 873 -3.18 -8.53 -12.54
CA VAL A 873 -3.82 -7.29 -12.98
C VAL A 873 -5.15 -7.08 -12.26
N ALA A 874 -5.98 -8.12 -12.13
CA ALA A 874 -7.26 -8.04 -11.43
C ALA A 874 -7.07 -7.68 -9.95
N GLY A 875 -6.09 -8.29 -9.28
CA GLY A 875 -5.71 -7.98 -7.90
C GLY A 875 -5.28 -6.52 -7.76
N PHE A 876 -4.40 -6.03 -8.64
CA PHE A 876 -3.98 -4.62 -8.64
C PHE A 876 -5.18 -3.67 -8.80
N VAL A 877 -6.08 -3.93 -9.75
CA VAL A 877 -7.27 -3.10 -9.98
C VAL A 877 -8.21 -3.11 -8.77
N PHE A 878 -8.57 -4.28 -8.24
CA PHE A 878 -9.51 -4.35 -7.12
C PHE A 878 -8.93 -3.81 -5.80
N LEU A 879 -7.62 -3.99 -5.57
CA LEU A 879 -6.96 -3.52 -4.35
C LEU A 879 -6.60 -2.04 -4.41
N ARG A 880 -5.94 -1.58 -5.49
CA ARG A 880 -5.36 -0.23 -5.58
C ARG A 880 -6.28 0.78 -6.25
N VAL A 881 -7.00 0.39 -7.30
CA VAL A 881 -7.88 1.31 -8.05
C VAL A 881 -9.24 1.42 -7.39
N LEU A 882 -9.86 0.29 -7.02
CA LEU A 882 -11.22 0.24 -6.50
C LEU A 882 -11.30 0.21 -4.96
N GLY A 883 -10.22 -0.14 -4.26
CA GLY A 883 -10.16 -0.13 -2.79
C GLY A 883 -11.03 -1.19 -2.10
N TRP A 884 -11.28 -2.33 -2.74
CA TRP A 884 -12.18 -3.39 -2.22
C TRP A 884 -11.52 -4.31 -1.17
N GLY A 885 -10.25 -4.06 -0.82
CA GLY A 885 -9.54 -4.79 0.23
C GLY A 885 -9.57 -6.32 0.06
N ALA A 886 -9.84 -7.05 1.14
CA ALA A 886 -9.87 -8.51 1.15
C ALA A 886 -10.94 -9.13 0.23
N VAL A 887 -12.08 -8.45 0.03
CA VAL A 887 -13.13 -8.91 -0.90
C VAL A 887 -12.61 -8.88 -2.33
N GLY A 888 -11.84 -7.85 -2.69
CA GLY A 888 -11.19 -7.72 -4.00
C GLY A 888 -10.28 -8.90 -4.35
N LEU A 889 -9.57 -9.45 -3.35
CA LEU A 889 -8.74 -10.64 -3.51
C LEU A 889 -9.55 -11.90 -3.82
N VAL A 890 -10.68 -12.10 -3.14
CA VAL A 890 -11.59 -13.23 -3.42
C VAL A 890 -12.11 -13.13 -4.85
N VAL A 891 -12.51 -11.94 -5.29
CA VAL A 891 -13.01 -11.71 -6.67
C VAL A 891 -11.90 -11.95 -7.70
N ALA A 892 -10.68 -11.43 -7.46
CA ALA A 892 -9.54 -11.69 -8.34
C ALA A 892 -9.26 -13.19 -8.49
N ASN A 893 -9.30 -13.94 -7.39
CA ASN A 893 -9.12 -15.39 -7.42
C ASN A 893 -10.29 -16.10 -8.13
N GLY A 894 -11.51 -15.57 -7.99
CA GLY A 894 -12.66 -16.00 -8.76
C GLY A 894 -12.47 -15.86 -10.27
N ILE A 895 -11.91 -14.74 -10.73
CA ILE A 895 -11.59 -14.53 -12.16
C ILE A 895 -10.57 -15.55 -12.63
N ASN A 896 -9.51 -15.78 -11.84
CA ASN A 896 -8.49 -16.78 -12.14
C ASN A 896 -9.10 -18.19 -12.30
N MET A 897 -9.97 -18.60 -11.36
CA MET A 897 -10.67 -19.89 -11.45
C MET A 897 -11.64 -19.96 -12.64
N ALA A 898 -12.33 -18.87 -12.96
CA ALA A 898 -13.20 -18.82 -14.14
C ALA A 898 -12.41 -19.04 -15.45
N CYS A 899 -11.25 -18.41 -15.60
CA CYS A 899 -10.35 -18.63 -16.74
C CYS A 899 -9.92 -20.10 -16.84
N ARG A 900 -9.56 -20.72 -15.70
CA ARG A 900 -9.19 -22.15 -15.64
C ARG A 900 -10.34 -23.06 -16.06
N ILE A 901 -11.56 -22.79 -15.59
CA ILE A 901 -12.76 -23.56 -15.97
C ILE A 901 -13.01 -23.46 -17.48
N VAL A 902 -12.94 -22.25 -18.06
CA VAL A 902 -13.14 -22.05 -19.51
C VAL A 902 -12.15 -22.88 -20.32
N TRP A 903 -10.88 -22.89 -19.90
CA TRP A 903 -9.86 -23.70 -20.56
C TRP A 903 -10.15 -25.21 -20.44
N CYS A 904 -10.48 -25.70 -19.24
CA CYS A 904 -10.79 -27.12 -19.01
C CYS A 904 -12.02 -27.57 -19.80
N VAL A 905 -13.08 -26.76 -19.85
CA VAL A 905 -14.27 -27.03 -20.66
C VAL A 905 -13.93 -27.07 -22.15
N GLY A 906 -13.06 -26.18 -22.63
CA GLY A 906 -12.55 -26.20 -24.00
C GLY A 906 -11.80 -27.50 -24.32
N PHE A 907 -10.95 -27.96 -23.39
CA PHE A 907 -10.26 -29.24 -23.51
C PHE A 907 -11.22 -30.43 -23.54
N ILE A 908 -12.18 -30.48 -22.60
CA ILE A 908 -13.18 -31.56 -22.49
C ILE A 908 -14.01 -31.65 -23.77
N LYS A 909 -14.47 -30.52 -24.31
CA LYS A 909 -15.20 -30.46 -25.60
C LYS A 909 -14.35 -31.01 -26.75
N GLY A 910 -13.07 -30.63 -26.82
CA GLY A 910 -12.14 -31.14 -27.82
C GLY A 910 -11.91 -32.64 -27.71
N TYR A 911 -11.73 -33.17 -26.49
CA TYR A 911 -11.51 -34.59 -26.22
C TYR A 911 -12.72 -35.44 -26.63
N PHE A 912 -13.93 -35.07 -26.18
CA PHE A 912 -15.13 -35.81 -26.55
C PHE A 912 -15.48 -35.65 -28.05
N GLY A 913 -15.19 -34.48 -28.64
CA GLY A 913 -15.33 -34.28 -30.08
C GLY A 913 -14.47 -35.24 -30.91
N ARG A 914 -13.23 -35.53 -30.46
CA ARG A 914 -12.36 -36.54 -31.10
C ARG A 914 -12.90 -37.97 -30.98
N THR A 915 -13.72 -38.26 -29.97
CA THR A 915 -14.33 -39.58 -29.74
C THR A 915 -15.76 -39.69 -30.31
N GLY A 916 -16.22 -38.68 -31.07
CA GLY A 916 -17.55 -38.65 -31.68
C GLY A 916 -18.69 -38.26 -30.74
N LEU A 917 -18.37 -37.83 -29.52
CA LEU A 917 -19.30 -37.45 -28.46
C LEU A 917 -19.40 -35.93 -28.30
N ARG A 918 -20.57 -35.41 -27.93
CA ARG A 918 -20.78 -33.97 -27.66
C ARG A 918 -20.96 -33.72 -26.17
N PHE A 919 -20.11 -32.86 -25.61
CA PHE A 919 -20.27 -32.35 -24.24
C PHE A 919 -21.08 -31.04 -24.25
N GLU A 920 -22.33 -31.11 -23.82
CA GLU A 920 -23.21 -29.95 -23.69
C GLU A 920 -23.17 -29.37 -22.28
N VAL A 921 -22.72 -28.10 -22.18
CA VAL A 921 -22.59 -27.39 -20.90
C VAL A 921 -23.96 -27.11 -20.27
N LEU A 922 -24.98 -26.79 -21.08
CA LEU A 922 -26.34 -26.56 -20.58
C LEU A 922 -26.98 -27.83 -19.97
N GLY A 923 -26.58 -29.04 -20.41
CA GLY A 923 -27.08 -30.29 -19.86
C GLY A 923 -26.64 -30.57 -18.41
N VAL A 924 -25.57 -29.90 -17.97
CA VAL A 924 -25.00 -30.04 -16.62
C VAL A 924 -25.66 -29.07 -15.62
N MET A 925 -26.27 -27.98 -16.10
CA MET A 925 -26.90 -26.98 -15.23
C MET A 925 -28.08 -27.55 -14.45
N PRO A 926 -28.29 -27.11 -13.19
CA PRO A 926 -29.51 -27.37 -12.44
C PRO A 926 -30.76 -26.95 -13.23
N SER A 927 -31.89 -27.57 -12.93
CA SER A 927 -33.19 -27.22 -13.49
C SER A 927 -33.55 -25.76 -13.19
N PRO A 928 -34.27 -25.07 -14.11
CA PRO A 928 -34.73 -23.70 -13.89
C PRO A 928 -35.52 -23.54 -12.58
N GLY A 929 -36.28 -24.57 -12.17
CA GLY A 929 -37.00 -24.60 -10.90
C GLY A 929 -36.08 -24.57 -9.68
N ALA A 930 -34.99 -25.34 -9.68
CA ALA A 930 -33.99 -25.30 -8.62
C ALA A 930 -33.30 -23.93 -8.55
N MET A 931 -32.92 -23.36 -9.72
CA MET A 931 -32.30 -22.04 -9.79
C MET A 931 -33.23 -20.92 -9.27
N LEU A 932 -34.52 -20.96 -9.63
CA LEU A 932 -35.53 -20.03 -9.12
C LEU A 932 -35.70 -20.17 -7.61
N ALA A 933 -35.78 -21.40 -7.09
CA ALA A 933 -35.86 -21.66 -5.65
C ALA A 933 -34.67 -21.06 -4.90
N ALA A 934 -33.46 -21.15 -5.45
CA ALA A 934 -32.26 -20.56 -4.88
C ALA A 934 -32.31 -19.03 -4.84
N ALA A 935 -32.73 -18.40 -5.94
CA ALA A 935 -32.88 -16.95 -6.03
C ALA A 935 -33.91 -16.42 -5.02
N VAL A 936 -35.08 -17.07 -4.92
CA VAL A 936 -36.13 -16.73 -3.95
C VAL A 936 -35.61 -16.90 -2.52
N THR A 937 -34.95 -18.02 -2.23
CA THR A 937 -34.39 -18.31 -0.89
C THR A 937 -33.35 -17.27 -0.49
N SER A 938 -32.47 -16.86 -1.41
CA SER A 938 -31.47 -15.82 -1.16
C SER A 938 -32.10 -14.47 -0.78
N GLN A 939 -33.23 -14.11 -1.39
CA GLN A 939 -33.95 -12.88 -1.04
C GLN A 939 -34.72 -13.01 0.28
N VAL A 940 -35.35 -14.16 0.53
CA VAL A 940 -36.09 -14.41 1.78
C VAL A 940 -35.13 -14.43 2.97
N VAL A 941 -34.01 -15.15 2.88
CA VAL A 941 -33.05 -15.24 4.00
C VAL A 941 -32.44 -13.88 4.34
N LYS A 942 -32.18 -13.02 3.34
CA LYS A 942 -31.71 -11.65 3.54
C LYS A 942 -32.71 -10.74 4.25
N ARG A 943 -34.00 -11.03 4.17
CA ARG A 943 -35.06 -10.27 4.86
C ARG A 943 -35.36 -10.80 6.26
N VAL A 944 -35.18 -12.11 6.48
CA VAL A 944 -35.49 -12.79 7.75
C VAL A 944 -34.33 -12.65 8.76
N VAL A 945 -33.09 -12.64 8.27
CA VAL A 945 -31.89 -12.35 9.07
C VAL A 945 -31.71 -10.84 9.13
N ALA A 946 -31.48 -10.28 10.32
CA ALA A 946 -31.35 -8.82 10.48
C ALA A 946 -30.24 -8.28 9.57
N SER A 947 -30.61 -7.39 8.64
CA SER A 947 -29.72 -6.86 7.61
C SER A 947 -28.59 -6.03 8.24
N GLY A 948 -27.41 -6.63 8.35
CA GLY A 948 -26.14 -5.90 8.51
C GLY A 948 -25.62 -5.66 9.93
N ALA A 949 -26.35 -6.03 10.98
CA ALA A 949 -25.83 -5.94 12.35
C ALA A 949 -25.10 -7.23 12.73
N SER A 950 -23.79 -7.14 13.02
CA SER A 950 -23.06 -8.25 13.64
C SER A 950 -23.69 -8.58 14.99
N PRO A 951 -24.04 -9.84 15.29
CA PRO A 951 -24.62 -10.21 16.58
C PRO A 951 -23.70 -9.74 17.72
N GLY A 952 -24.27 -9.10 18.74
CA GLY A 952 -23.54 -8.59 19.91
C GLY A 952 -22.97 -9.71 20.79
N GLY A 953 -23.42 -10.96 20.59
CA GLY A 953 -22.90 -12.12 21.30
C GLY A 953 -23.30 -13.48 20.72
N ALA A 954 -22.70 -14.56 21.24
CA ALA A 954 -22.89 -15.93 20.76
C ALA A 954 -24.35 -16.41 20.76
N ARG A 955 -25.16 -15.96 21.74
CA ARG A 955 -26.58 -16.31 21.82
C ARG A 955 -27.38 -15.74 20.64
N GLU A 956 -27.12 -14.50 20.26
CA GLU A 956 -27.76 -13.85 19.10
C GLU A 956 -27.30 -14.49 17.79
N ALA A 957 -26.01 -14.83 17.68
CA ALA A 957 -25.48 -15.55 16.54
C ALA A 957 -26.17 -16.91 16.32
N VAL A 958 -26.42 -17.67 17.39
CA VAL A 958 -27.17 -18.94 17.32
C VAL A 958 -28.61 -18.71 16.87
N VAL A 959 -29.29 -17.67 17.37
CA VAL A 959 -30.67 -17.34 16.95
C VAL A 959 -30.73 -17.02 15.45
N GLU A 960 -29.80 -16.23 14.93
CA GLU A 960 -29.73 -15.92 13.50
C GLU A 960 -29.43 -17.17 12.65
N LEU A 961 -28.54 -18.07 13.10
CA LEU A 961 -28.29 -19.35 12.42
C LEU A 961 -29.53 -20.26 12.40
N VAL A 962 -30.33 -20.26 13.47
CA VAL A 962 -31.61 -21.00 13.50
C VAL A 962 -32.59 -20.44 12.46
N LYS A 963 -32.68 -19.12 12.31
CA LYS A 963 -33.52 -18.50 11.26
C LYS A 963 -33.08 -18.92 9.86
N VAL A 964 -31.76 -18.96 9.59
CA VAL A 964 -31.21 -19.47 8.33
C VAL A 964 -31.62 -20.93 8.11
N ALA A 965 -31.51 -21.78 9.14
CA ALA A 965 -31.89 -23.18 9.05
C ALA A 965 -33.38 -23.38 8.75
N VAL A 966 -34.26 -22.55 9.33
CA VAL A 966 -35.70 -22.58 9.05
C VAL A 966 -35.99 -22.26 7.58
N VAL A 967 -35.30 -21.27 6.99
CA VAL A 967 -35.44 -20.91 5.57
C VAL A 967 -34.82 -21.98 4.64
N ALA A 968 -33.82 -22.74 5.11
CA ALA A 968 -33.18 -23.81 4.34
C ALA A 968 -34.11 -25.02 4.08
N VAL A 969 -35.01 -25.35 5.00
CA VAL A 969 -35.92 -26.51 4.87
C VAL A 969 -36.81 -26.45 3.61
N PRO A 970 -37.61 -25.39 3.37
CA PRO A 970 -38.43 -25.30 2.15
C PRO A 970 -37.58 -25.23 0.88
N PHE A 971 -36.39 -24.64 0.94
CA PHE A 971 -35.45 -24.62 -0.19
C PHE A 971 -34.99 -26.03 -0.58
N VAL A 972 -34.55 -26.85 0.39
CA VAL A 972 -34.12 -28.23 0.12
C VAL A 972 -35.27 -29.06 -0.48
N ILE A 973 -36.49 -28.88 0.02
CA ILE A 973 -37.68 -29.54 -0.53
C ILE A 973 -37.92 -29.12 -1.99
N ALA A 974 -37.86 -27.81 -2.29
CA ALA A 974 -38.06 -27.30 -3.65
C ALA A 974 -37.00 -27.81 -4.65
N VAL A 975 -35.74 -27.90 -4.22
CA VAL A 975 -34.65 -28.48 -5.02
C VAL A 975 -34.87 -29.98 -5.22
N ALA A 976 -35.25 -30.72 -4.18
CA ALA A 976 -35.51 -32.16 -4.28
C ALA A 976 -36.67 -32.50 -5.23
N VAL A 977 -37.72 -31.66 -5.25
CA VAL A 977 -38.84 -31.79 -6.19
C VAL A 977 -38.42 -31.47 -7.63
N SER A 978 -37.68 -30.38 -7.82
CA SER A 978 -37.24 -29.94 -9.15
C SER A 978 -36.24 -30.90 -9.80
N GLU A 979 -35.38 -31.54 -8.99
CA GLU A 979 -34.33 -32.47 -9.44
C GLU A 979 -34.69 -33.96 -9.27
N ARG A 980 -35.97 -34.27 -9.03
CA ARG A 980 -36.41 -35.63 -8.67
C ARG A 980 -35.93 -36.72 -9.62
N ARG A 981 -35.88 -36.43 -10.94
CA ARG A 981 -35.40 -37.39 -11.96
C ARG A 981 -33.92 -37.71 -11.80
N PHE A 982 -33.09 -36.70 -11.59
CA PHE A 982 -31.64 -36.86 -11.42
C PHE A 982 -31.32 -37.56 -10.08
N LEU A 983 -31.94 -37.11 -8.98
CA LEU A 983 -31.73 -37.70 -7.65
C LEU A 983 -32.16 -39.17 -7.59
N HIS A 984 -33.27 -39.52 -8.24
CA HIS A 984 -33.72 -40.91 -8.31
C HIS A 984 -32.76 -41.79 -9.12
N GLY A 985 -32.23 -41.29 -10.24
CA GLY A 985 -31.21 -42.00 -11.04
C GLY A 985 -29.90 -42.23 -10.26
N ALA A 986 -29.42 -41.20 -9.55
CA ALA A 986 -28.24 -41.33 -8.69
C ALA A 986 -28.46 -42.35 -7.54
N PHE A 987 -29.64 -42.33 -6.92
CA PHE A 987 -30.00 -43.28 -5.87
C PHE A 987 -30.05 -44.73 -6.38
N GLN A 988 -30.58 -44.96 -7.58
CA GLN A 988 -30.59 -46.27 -8.21
C GLN A 988 -29.18 -46.77 -8.57
N ALA A 989 -28.30 -45.89 -9.06
CA ALA A 989 -26.91 -46.23 -9.37
C ALA A 989 -26.12 -46.68 -8.13
N VAL A 990 -26.28 -45.97 -7.00
CA VAL A 990 -25.67 -46.35 -5.71
C VAL A 990 -26.22 -47.69 -5.19
N ARG A 991 -27.51 -47.96 -5.41
CA ARG A 991 -28.16 -49.20 -4.97
C ARG A 991 -27.77 -50.40 -5.85
N GLY A 992 -27.59 -50.21 -7.15
CA GLY A 992 -27.17 -51.25 -8.09
C GLY A 992 -25.76 -51.78 -7.83
N HIS A 993 -24.82 -50.93 -7.39
CA HIS A 993 -23.47 -51.37 -6.99
C HIS A 993 -23.43 -52.20 -5.70
N ARG A 994 -24.43 -52.05 -4.80
CA ARG A 994 -24.53 -52.89 -3.58
C ARG A 994 -25.00 -54.32 -3.85
N GLN A 995 -25.64 -54.59 -4.99
CA GLN A 995 -26.09 -55.94 -5.36
C GLN A 995 -25.07 -56.72 -6.20
N SER A 996 -24.06 -56.06 -6.77
CA SER A 996 -22.94 -56.74 -7.47
C SER A 996 -21.74 -57.03 -6.56
N SER A 997 -21.76 -56.56 -5.31
CA SER A 997 -20.69 -56.72 -4.32
C SER A 997 -21.08 -57.64 -3.16
N SER A 998 -22.15 -58.43 -3.30
CA SER A 998 -22.60 -59.44 -2.33
C SER A 998 -22.44 -60.84 -2.88
#